data_AF-A0A9E4BTK3-F1
#
_entry.id   AF-A0A9E4BTK3-F1
#
_cell.length_a   1.000
_cell.length_b   1.000
_cell.length_c   1.000
_cell.angle_alpha   90.00
_cell.angle_beta   90.00
_cell.angle_gamma   90.00
#
_symmetry.space_group_name_H-M   'P 1'
#
loop_
_entity.id
_entity.type
_entity.pdbx_description
1 polymer ?
#
loop_
_entity_poly.entity_id
_entity_poly.type
_entity_poly.pdbx_seq_one_letter_code
_entity_poly.pdbx_strand_id
1 'polypeptide(L)'
;MSIKSHLFIVLAVTLPVLESVGDSIAATSADSLAALRNARDWVGLGYAYLERGDFEDARKAFRRGARGDSAAAAYNGMGLVYGRDPKAVKAKAFEYFRRALGVDEGYLEARMNIARMNIQLGNLDAERSLKDVIEAHPTYAPAYLMLADWFRDSFFHEKRIALYHRYLEILPGDIRGLQGLAMTYIEQHKYSEVLKAVEPALADTSSDSRLLPLAAQAHAAMGDPERAVALFQEYFHALPDSERALYEDLSLVTFPEELETYEVKLGTEKEEWLQTFWKKRDMALVSAGKGREAEHYRRVWHARTFFGEKVFPWDRRGEVYIRYGEPEYRARSDRVNAYPPSLAVQRIRDVHGQQIYGVYDTNTDLERPKGWTLKDKSVKMEEWVYTKVAGGLQLIFKDKWFDGDWDFPSVEPGNDISLTSRLMSLHPAVVYRKATQKLPDFYEVPPGVAPLEFYYDTASFRGADGGGAAVEVYFGIPLDLVASEEKDGRDLSDVRMVAALTDATGEVYDRLQTGLVFTAPRSEKVAHGTFAPDMMRFEVAPGDYRLAVQLVDRVSGKWGVYLQDLRVHDFVDSLAVSDLQLCWDISETTRAGKFRKEDLWVVPMPSRSYRQDKNIHIYYELYNLQRDEFGRTRYRVSYSIQRDARLGKGLFGAISSMVRRIVAAGEDRVIVSYDRSGDDVMEAIYFDLDAGNLRPGLSRIRVSVTDLNSLQSAMRTAIFHVEK
;
A
#
# COMPACT_ATOMS: atom_id res chain seq x y z
N MET A 1 13.08 5.62 -19.42
CA MET A 1 14.57 5.65 -19.55
C MET A 1 15.19 4.40 -18.89
N SER A 2 15.46 3.37 -19.69
CA SER A 2 15.97 2.05 -19.27
C SER A 2 17.41 2.13 -18.71
N ILE A 3 17.84 1.10 -17.98
CA ILE A 3 19.12 0.81 -17.27
C ILE A 3 20.44 1.08 -18.06
N LYS A 4 20.39 1.76 -19.21
CA LYS A 4 21.56 2.29 -19.93
C LYS A 4 22.45 3.21 -19.07
N SER A 5 21.95 3.79 -17.98
CA SER A 5 22.71 4.70 -17.10
C SER A 5 23.78 4.01 -16.24
N HIS A 6 23.76 2.68 -16.08
CA HIS A 6 24.79 1.96 -15.30
C HIS A 6 26.07 1.67 -16.10
N LEU A 7 26.07 1.92 -17.41
CA LEU A 7 27.25 1.77 -18.25
C LEU A 7 28.08 3.06 -18.37
N PHE A 8 27.53 4.23 -17.98
CA PHE A 8 28.14 5.53 -18.28
C PHE A 8 29.13 6.07 -17.22
N ILE A 9 29.19 5.52 -16.02
CA ILE A 9 29.75 6.25 -14.85
C ILE A 9 31.23 6.00 -14.55
N VAL A 10 31.99 5.27 -15.38
CA VAL A 10 33.46 5.17 -15.21
C VAL A 10 34.27 5.90 -16.30
N LEU A 11 33.65 6.31 -17.42
CA LEU A 11 34.41 7.01 -18.46
C LEU A 11 34.73 8.48 -18.10
N ALA A 12 33.95 9.14 -17.23
CA ALA A 12 34.05 10.59 -17.00
C ALA A 12 35.32 11.10 -16.28
N VAL A 13 36.06 10.25 -15.55
CA VAL A 13 37.23 10.71 -14.77
C VAL A 13 38.57 10.56 -15.53
N THR A 14 38.56 10.02 -16.75
CA THR A 14 39.74 9.95 -17.63
C THR A 14 39.61 10.78 -18.91
N LEU A 15 38.57 11.63 -18.99
CA LEU A 15 38.05 12.16 -20.25
C LEU A 15 38.77 13.38 -20.87
N PRO A 16 39.53 14.27 -20.18
CA PRO A 16 40.11 15.41 -20.90
C PRO A 16 41.20 15.03 -21.93
N VAL A 17 41.71 13.79 -21.89
CA VAL A 17 42.77 13.32 -22.79
C VAL A 17 42.27 12.29 -23.81
N LEU A 18 41.07 11.72 -23.63
CA LEU A 18 40.48 10.72 -24.54
C LEU A 18 39.44 11.32 -25.50
N GLU A 19 38.80 12.43 -25.16
CA GLU A 19 37.83 13.12 -26.02
C GLU A 19 38.48 13.70 -27.28
N SER A 20 39.70 14.24 -27.17
CA SER A 20 40.43 14.78 -28.33
C SER A 20 40.92 13.71 -29.32
N VAL A 21 40.89 12.43 -28.92
CA VAL A 21 41.34 11.29 -29.74
C VAL A 21 40.14 10.50 -30.29
N GLY A 22 39.03 10.43 -29.56
CA GLY A 22 37.81 9.72 -29.96
C GLY A 22 37.14 10.28 -31.21
N ASP A 23 37.02 11.60 -31.33
CA ASP A 23 36.40 12.25 -32.49
C ASP A 23 37.30 12.21 -33.74
N SER A 24 38.61 12.08 -33.56
CA SER A 24 39.59 11.98 -34.66
C SER A 24 39.62 10.60 -35.31
N ILE A 25 39.08 9.53 -34.70
CA ILE A 25 39.20 8.14 -35.18
C ILE A 25 37.82 7.59 -35.63
N ALA A 26 36.83 8.46 -35.82
CA ALA A 26 35.51 8.11 -36.32
C ALA A 26 35.52 7.52 -37.75
N ALA A 27 36.61 7.66 -38.51
CA ALA A 27 36.84 6.96 -39.77
C ALA A 27 37.99 5.95 -39.62
N THR A 28 37.68 4.65 -39.64
CA THR A 28 38.67 3.57 -39.80
C THR A 28 39.16 3.54 -41.25
N SER A 29 40.03 4.49 -41.61
CA SER A 29 40.83 4.45 -42.83
C SER A 29 42.21 3.83 -42.53
N ALA A 30 42.96 3.43 -43.57
CA ALA A 30 44.33 2.97 -43.38
C ALA A 30 45.23 4.06 -42.77
N ASP A 31 44.89 5.33 -43.00
CA ASP A 31 45.63 6.50 -42.49
C ASP A 31 45.45 6.69 -40.97
N SER A 32 44.28 6.40 -40.40
CA SER A 32 44.05 6.51 -38.96
C SER A 32 44.74 5.39 -38.16
N LEU A 33 44.93 4.20 -38.75
CA LEU A 33 45.73 3.11 -38.16
C LEU A 33 47.25 3.40 -38.22
N ALA A 34 47.71 4.12 -39.24
CA ALA A 34 49.10 4.56 -39.37
C ALA A 34 49.49 5.69 -38.37
N ALA A 35 48.50 6.38 -37.81
CA ALA A 35 48.69 7.44 -36.82
C ALA A 35 48.88 6.94 -35.37
N LEU A 36 48.64 5.65 -35.09
CA LEU A 36 48.79 5.06 -33.74
C LEU A 36 50.27 4.83 -33.44
N ARG A 37 50.84 5.63 -32.53
CA ARG A 37 52.30 5.66 -32.29
C ARG A 37 52.72 4.90 -31.06
N ASN A 38 51.84 4.76 -30.06
CA ASN A 38 52.19 4.15 -28.78
C ASN A 38 51.15 3.12 -28.32
N ALA A 39 51.49 2.37 -27.27
CA ALA A 39 50.63 1.30 -26.73
C ALA A 39 49.28 1.83 -26.20
N ARG A 40 49.23 3.07 -25.71
CA ARG A 40 48.02 3.73 -25.19
C ARG A 40 47.02 4.03 -26.32
N ASP A 41 47.50 4.46 -27.48
CA ASP A 41 46.66 4.71 -28.66
C ASP A 41 45.95 3.42 -29.10
N TRP A 42 46.67 2.29 -29.08
CA TRP A 42 46.10 0.97 -29.37
C TRP A 42 45.07 0.51 -28.33
N VAL A 43 45.26 0.84 -27.05
CA VAL A 43 44.25 0.59 -26.00
C VAL A 43 43.00 1.44 -26.23
N GLY A 44 43.16 2.72 -26.56
CA GLY A 44 42.04 3.62 -26.90
C GLY A 44 41.21 3.10 -28.08
N LEU A 45 41.88 2.67 -29.15
CA LEU A 45 41.22 2.02 -30.30
C LEU A 45 40.50 0.71 -29.91
N GLY A 46 41.10 -0.09 -29.02
CA GLY A 46 40.48 -1.30 -28.51
C GLY A 46 39.15 -1.03 -27.80
N TYR A 47 39.08 0.01 -26.97
CA TYR A 47 37.83 0.43 -26.33
C TYR A 47 36.81 0.95 -27.35
N ALA A 48 37.24 1.71 -28.36
CA ALA A 48 36.35 2.16 -29.43
C ALA A 48 35.72 0.99 -30.22
N TYR A 49 36.51 -0.03 -30.58
CA TYR A 49 35.97 -1.24 -31.20
C TYR A 49 35.04 -2.02 -30.27
N LEU A 50 35.37 -2.10 -28.98
CA LEU A 50 34.53 -2.78 -28.00
C LEU A 50 33.15 -2.12 -27.86
N GLU A 51 33.08 -0.78 -27.87
CA GLU A 51 31.80 -0.05 -27.82
C GLU A 51 30.96 -0.24 -29.09
N ARG A 52 31.59 -0.46 -30.25
CA ARG A 52 30.90 -0.82 -31.50
C ARG A 52 30.45 -2.29 -31.56
N GLY A 53 30.91 -3.13 -30.63
CA GLY A 53 30.66 -4.58 -30.64
C GLY A 53 31.62 -5.37 -31.55
N ASP A 54 32.67 -4.75 -32.07
CA ASP A 54 33.65 -5.36 -32.96
C ASP A 54 34.70 -6.16 -32.16
N PHE A 55 34.26 -7.26 -31.53
CA PHE A 55 35.04 -7.99 -30.54
C PHE A 55 36.39 -8.54 -31.05
N GLU A 56 36.48 -8.93 -32.32
CA GLU A 56 37.74 -9.43 -32.88
C GLU A 56 38.76 -8.31 -33.08
N ASP A 57 38.34 -7.15 -33.56
CA ASP A 57 39.24 -6.01 -33.80
C ASP A 57 39.62 -5.33 -32.48
N ALA A 58 38.70 -5.27 -31.51
CA ALA A 58 39.00 -4.91 -30.13
C ALA A 58 40.12 -5.81 -29.56
N ARG A 59 40.02 -7.14 -29.73
CA ARG A 59 41.06 -8.08 -29.28
C ARG A 59 42.41 -7.83 -29.94
N LYS A 60 42.45 -7.55 -31.24
CA LYS A 60 43.70 -7.23 -31.95
C LYS A 60 44.32 -5.93 -31.46
N ALA A 61 43.51 -4.89 -31.27
CA ALA A 61 43.96 -3.59 -30.79
C ALA A 61 44.51 -3.68 -29.36
N PHE A 62 43.78 -4.30 -28.42
CA PHE A 62 44.29 -4.52 -27.06
C PHE A 62 45.55 -5.37 -27.04
N ARG A 63 45.67 -6.41 -27.88
CA ARG A 63 46.91 -7.20 -27.97
C ARG A 63 48.11 -6.36 -28.39
N ARG A 64 47.93 -5.38 -29.28
CA ARG A 64 49.00 -4.44 -29.68
C ARG A 64 49.32 -3.44 -28.56
N GLY A 65 48.31 -3.02 -27.80
CA GLY A 65 48.44 -2.13 -26.64
C GLY A 65 48.96 -2.79 -25.36
N ALA A 66 49.05 -4.12 -25.30
CA ALA A 66 49.48 -4.88 -24.13
C ALA A 66 51.00 -4.84 -23.91
N ARG A 67 51.57 -3.64 -23.70
CA ARG A 67 53.01 -3.40 -23.53
C ARG A 67 53.25 -2.23 -22.58
N GLY A 68 54.34 -2.31 -21.81
CA GLY A 68 54.75 -1.26 -20.87
C GLY A 68 53.61 -0.84 -19.93
N ASP A 69 53.51 0.45 -19.66
CA ASP A 69 52.51 1.04 -18.75
C ASP A 69 51.06 0.82 -19.19
N SER A 70 50.82 0.52 -20.48
CA SER A 70 49.49 0.25 -21.01
C SER A 70 49.04 -1.21 -20.84
N ALA A 71 49.91 -2.11 -20.35
CA ALA A 71 49.63 -3.54 -20.30
C ALA A 71 48.45 -3.90 -19.39
N ALA A 72 48.34 -3.28 -18.20
CA ALA A 72 47.20 -3.51 -17.29
C ALA A 72 45.87 -3.10 -17.95
N ALA A 73 45.82 -1.89 -18.53
CA ALA A 73 44.64 -1.39 -19.23
C ALA A 73 44.25 -2.23 -20.46
N ALA A 74 45.24 -2.71 -21.21
CA ALA A 74 45.03 -3.60 -22.35
C ALA A 74 44.47 -4.97 -21.94
N TYR A 75 45.02 -5.57 -20.87
CA TYR A 75 44.49 -6.84 -20.34
C TYR A 75 43.09 -6.67 -19.75
N ASN A 76 42.81 -5.55 -19.08
CA ASN A 76 41.45 -5.22 -18.65
C ASN A 76 40.48 -5.13 -19.85
N GLY A 77 40.89 -4.43 -20.91
CA GLY A 77 40.14 -4.36 -22.17
C GLY A 77 39.88 -5.73 -22.79
N MET A 78 40.88 -6.61 -22.84
CA MET A 78 40.71 -8.01 -23.28
C MET A 78 39.68 -8.75 -22.42
N GLY A 79 39.73 -8.60 -21.10
CA GLY A 79 38.76 -9.20 -20.18
C GLY A 79 37.33 -8.74 -20.48
N LEU A 80 37.12 -7.44 -20.73
CA LEU A 80 35.83 -6.90 -21.12
C LEU A 80 35.33 -7.45 -22.46
N VAL A 81 36.21 -7.65 -23.44
CA VAL A 81 35.83 -8.27 -24.72
C VAL A 81 35.30 -9.68 -24.49
N TYR A 82 36.05 -10.55 -23.81
CA TYR A 82 35.59 -11.92 -23.49
C TYR A 82 34.32 -11.90 -22.63
N GLY A 83 34.15 -10.88 -21.80
CA GLY A 83 32.97 -10.67 -20.97
C GLY A 83 31.71 -10.27 -21.74
N ARG A 84 31.84 -9.41 -22.75
CA ARG A 84 30.70 -8.89 -23.53
C ARG A 84 30.37 -9.75 -24.76
N ASP A 85 31.37 -10.40 -25.37
CA ASP A 85 31.17 -11.26 -26.55
C ASP A 85 30.27 -12.47 -26.18
N PRO A 86 29.06 -12.58 -26.76
CA PRO A 86 28.13 -13.67 -26.45
C PRO A 86 28.67 -15.06 -26.82
N LYS A 87 29.58 -15.14 -27.79
CA LYS A 87 30.16 -16.40 -28.29
C LYS A 87 31.41 -16.81 -27.51
N ALA A 88 31.93 -15.93 -26.65
CA ALA A 88 33.18 -16.14 -25.95
C ALA A 88 33.02 -16.96 -24.66
N VAL A 89 34.06 -17.74 -24.34
CA VAL A 89 34.17 -18.46 -23.06
C VAL A 89 34.40 -17.45 -21.94
N LYS A 90 33.38 -17.20 -21.10
CA LYS A 90 33.42 -16.20 -20.03
C LYS A 90 34.55 -16.40 -19.01
N ALA A 91 35.02 -17.64 -18.81
CA ALA A 91 36.17 -17.93 -17.95
C ALA A 91 37.46 -17.17 -18.37
N LYS A 92 37.63 -16.90 -19.67
CA LYS A 92 38.77 -16.10 -20.17
C LYS A 92 38.72 -14.65 -19.72
N ALA A 93 37.53 -14.10 -19.46
CA ALA A 93 37.41 -12.73 -18.95
C ALA A 93 38.13 -12.61 -17.60
N PHE A 94 37.88 -13.54 -16.67
CA PHE A 94 38.56 -13.59 -15.37
C PHE A 94 40.07 -13.78 -15.50
N GLU A 95 40.52 -14.60 -16.43
CA GLU A 95 41.95 -14.77 -16.70
C GLU A 95 42.61 -13.44 -17.08
N TYR A 96 42.02 -12.70 -18.03
CA TYR A 96 42.58 -11.42 -18.48
C TYR A 96 42.45 -10.32 -17.42
N PHE A 97 41.38 -10.27 -16.63
CA PHE A 97 41.31 -9.36 -15.48
C PHE A 97 42.39 -9.67 -14.45
N ARG A 98 42.64 -10.96 -14.13
CA ARG A 98 43.72 -11.35 -13.23
C ARG A 98 45.10 -11.04 -13.80
N ARG A 99 45.30 -11.13 -15.12
CA ARG A 99 46.54 -10.66 -15.77
C ARG A 99 46.73 -9.16 -15.63
N ALA A 100 45.66 -8.36 -15.73
CA ALA A 100 45.74 -6.93 -15.46
C ALA A 100 46.20 -6.67 -14.02
N LEU A 101 45.63 -7.39 -13.04
CA LEU A 101 46.03 -7.31 -11.63
C LEU A 101 47.43 -7.86 -11.35
N GLY A 102 47.94 -8.78 -12.17
CA GLY A 102 49.32 -9.25 -12.10
C GLY A 102 50.34 -8.26 -12.65
N VAL A 103 49.91 -7.30 -13.48
CA VAL A 103 50.73 -6.19 -13.95
C VAL A 103 50.66 -5.01 -12.98
N ASP A 104 49.46 -4.69 -12.51
CA ASP A 104 49.19 -3.64 -11.53
C ASP A 104 48.16 -4.13 -10.51
N GLU A 105 48.61 -4.47 -9.30
CA GLU A 105 47.77 -4.99 -8.23
C GLU A 105 46.70 -3.98 -7.77
N GLY A 106 46.96 -2.68 -7.94
CA GLY A 106 46.08 -1.57 -7.61
C GLY A 106 45.08 -1.20 -8.71
N TYR A 107 45.06 -1.93 -9.83
CA TYR A 107 44.23 -1.61 -10.99
C TYR A 107 42.73 -1.85 -10.70
N LEU A 108 42.09 -0.83 -10.13
CA LEU A 108 40.73 -0.84 -9.60
C LEU A 108 39.69 -1.30 -10.63
N GLU A 109 39.80 -0.87 -11.89
CA GLU A 109 38.86 -1.23 -12.94
C GLU A 109 38.83 -2.74 -13.20
N ALA A 110 39.98 -3.43 -13.11
CA ALA A 110 40.01 -4.89 -13.26
C ALA A 110 39.38 -5.59 -12.05
N ARG A 111 39.62 -5.10 -10.81
CA ARG A 111 38.95 -5.63 -9.61
C ARG A 111 37.43 -5.48 -9.71
N MET A 112 36.97 -4.30 -10.14
CA MET A 112 35.55 -4.02 -10.37
C MET A 112 34.94 -4.85 -11.48
N ASN A 113 35.68 -5.10 -12.57
CA ASN A 113 35.19 -5.92 -13.67
C ASN A 113 35.10 -7.41 -13.29
N ILE A 114 35.99 -7.92 -12.42
CA ILE A 114 35.84 -9.25 -11.80
C ILE A 114 34.56 -9.31 -10.98
N ALA A 115 34.32 -8.32 -10.11
CA ALA A 115 33.10 -8.25 -9.30
C ALA A 115 31.84 -8.22 -10.17
N ARG A 116 31.80 -7.36 -11.21
CA ARG A 116 30.69 -7.28 -12.17
C ARG A 116 30.44 -8.59 -12.90
N MET A 117 31.51 -9.27 -13.32
CA MET A 117 31.40 -10.57 -14.00
C MET A 117 30.82 -11.64 -13.06
N ASN A 118 31.25 -11.66 -11.80
CA ASN A 118 30.69 -12.56 -10.79
C ASN A 118 29.20 -12.31 -10.56
N ILE A 119 28.76 -11.04 -10.51
CA ILE A 119 27.33 -10.68 -10.42
C ILE A 119 26.57 -11.20 -11.65
N GLN A 120 27.07 -10.93 -12.86
CA GLN A 120 26.43 -11.32 -14.12
C GLN A 120 26.25 -12.84 -14.22
N LEU A 121 27.20 -13.62 -13.70
CA LEU A 121 27.17 -15.08 -13.71
C LEU A 121 26.42 -15.66 -12.50
N GLY A 122 25.93 -14.83 -11.58
CA GLY A 122 25.28 -15.27 -10.34
C GLY A 122 26.22 -16.07 -9.42
N ASN A 123 27.53 -15.85 -9.50
CA ASN A 123 28.52 -16.56 -8.70
C ASN A 123 28.53 -16.02 -7.25
N LEU A 124 28.65 -16.93 -6.28
CA LEU A 124 28.75 -16.61 -4.84
C LEU A 124 29.96 -15.73 -4.50
N ASP A 125 30.98 -15.70 -5.37
CA ASP A 125 32.15 -14.83 -5.19
C ASP A 125 31.86 -13.33 -5.43
N ALA A 126 30.66 -12.95 -5.89
CA ALA A 126 30.30 -11.56 -6.17
C ALA A 126 30.41 -10.66 -4.92
N GLU A 127 29.84 -11.11 -3.80
CA GLU A 127 29.92 -10.38 -2.52
C GLU A 127 31.38 -10.19 -2.08
N ARG A 128 32.18 -11.28 -2.11
CA ARG A 128 33.59 -11.24 -1.73
C ARG A 128 34.36 -10.27 -2.61
N SER A 129 34.18 -10.34 -3.93
CA SER A 129 34.88 -9.48 -4.89
C SER A 129 34.58 -8.00 -4.66
N LEU A 130 33.33 -7.65 -4.30
CA LEU A 130 32.95 -6.27 -3.99
C LEU A 130 33.51 -5.79 -2.65
N LYS A 131 33.54 -6.67 -1.64
CA LYS A 131 34.19 -6.38 -0.35
C LYS A 131 35.68 -6.12 -0.51
N ASP A 132 36.38 -6.95 -1.31
CA ASP A 132 37.79 -6.75 -1.61
C ASP A 132 38.06 -5.37 -2.26
N VAL A 133 37.14 -4.88 -3.10
CA VAL A 133 37.24 -3.51 -3.67
C VAL A 133 37.02 -2.45 -2.60
N ILE A 134 36.01 -2.60 -1.74
CA ILE A 134 35.70 -1.66 -0.66
C ILE A 134 36.85 -1.58 0.35
N GLU A 135 37.48 -2.69 0.67
CA GLU A 135 38.64 -2.75 1.57
C GLU A 135 39.85 -2.02 0.98
N ALA A 136 40.11 -2.19 -0.32
CA ALA A 136 41.20 -1.52 -1.01
C ALA A 136 40.91 -0.02 -1.30
N HIS A 137 39.64 0.33 -1.55
CA HIS A 137 39.21 1.67 -1.93
C HIS A 137 37.92 2.08 -1.18
N PRO A 138 38.00 2.47 0.10
CA PRO A 138 36.83 2.74 0.94
C PRO A 138 35.96 3.92 0.50
N THR A 139 36.46 4.80 -0.36
CA THR A 139 35.70 5.94 -0.90
C THR A 139 35.18 5.69 -2.32
N TYR A 140 35.34 4.48 -2.85
CA TYR A 140 34.86 4.14 -4.19
C TYR A 140 33.37 3.78 -4.17
N ALA A 141 32.54 4.82 -4.25
CA ALA A 141 31.08 4.73 -4.17
C ALA A 141 30.44 3.64 -5.07
N PRO A 142 30.86 3.42 -6.34
CA PRO A 142 30.24 2.39 -7.18
C PRO A 142 30.27 0.97 -6.61
N ALA A 143 31.26 0.61 -5.79
CA ALA A 143 31.32 -0.71 -5.16
C ALA A 143 30.21 -0.89 -4.10
N TYR A 144 29.93 0.14 -3.30
CA TYR A 144 28.84 0.12 -2.32
C TYR A 144 27.47 -0.02 -3.00
N LEU A 145 27.23 0.75 -4.07
CA LEU A 145 25.99 0.68 -4.85
C LEU A 145 25.78 -0.73 -5.44
N MET A 146 26.80 -1.28 -6.09
CA MET A 146 26.71 -2.63 -6.68
C MET A 146 26.53 -3.73 -5.63
N LEU A 147 27.10 -3.57 -4.42
CA LEU A 147 26.90 -4.51 -3.33
C LEU A 147 25.50 -4.41 -2.72
N ALA A 148 24.92 -3.20 -2.66
CA ALA A 148 23.54 -3.02 -2.26
C ALA A 148 22.58 -3.69 -3.26
N ASP A 149 22.82 -3.48 -4.57
CA ASP A 149 22.02 -4.09 -5.64
C ASP A 149 22.15 -5.63 -5.65
N TRP A 150 23.32 -6.17 -5.34
CA TRP A 150 23.53 -7.62 -5.15
C TRP A 150 22.62 -8.19 -4.05
N PHE A 151 22.45 -7.45 -2.95
CA PHE A 151 21.58 -7.88 -1.85
C PHE A 151 20.09 -7.60 -2.06
N ARG A 152 19.70 -6.86 -3.11
CA ARG A 152 18.31 -6.49 -3.41
C ARG A 152 17.36 -7.68 -3.34
N ASP A 153 17.84 -8.79 -3.87
CA ASP A 153 17.05 -9.98 -4.16
C ASP A 153 17.03 -11.03 -3.04
N SER A 154 17.75 -10.78 -1.94
CA SER A 154 18.00 -11.75 -0.87
C SER A 154 17.38 -11.36 0.49
N PHE A 155 16.41 -10.43 0.52
CA PHE A 155 15.74 -9.92 1.73
C PHE A 155 16.68 -9.39 2.84
N PHE A 156 17.96 -9.11 2.51
CA PHE A 156 18.93 -8.53 3.44
C PHE A 156 18.78 -7.01 3.52
N HIS A 157 17.57 -6.54 3.87
CA HIS A 157 17.21 -5.12 3.79
C HIS A 157 18.10 -4.23 4.68
N GLU A 158 18.47 -4.68 5.90
CA GLU A 158 19.35 -3.91 6.79
C GLU A 158 20.77 -3.74 6.23
N LYS A 159 21.31 -4.78 5.57
CA LYS A 159 22.60 -4.66 4.87
C LYS A 159 22.53 -3.66 3.72
N ARG A 160 21.44 -3.72 2.94
CA ARG A 160 21.21 -2.77 1.82
C ARG A 160 21.14 -1.33 2.32
N ILE A 161 20.37 -1.07 3.38
CA ILE A 161 20.25 0.25 3.99
C ILE A 161 21.62 0.78 4.42
N ALA A 162 22.42 -0.03 5.13
CA ALA A 162 23.75 0.37 5.55
C ALA A 162 24.67 0.70 4.36
N LEU A 163 24.60 -0.07 3.27
CA LEU A 163 25.39 0.16 2.06
C LEU A 163 24.95 1.42 1.31
N TYR A 164 23.65 1.68 1.18
CA TYR A 164 23.15 2.92 0.58
C TYR A 164 23.50 4.14 1.43
N HIS A 165 23.47 4.05 2.77
CA HIS A 165 23.96 5.12 3.64
C HIS A 165 25.43 5.40 3.41
N ARG A 166 26.31 4.38 3.38
CA ARG A 166 27.73 4.56 3.04
C ARG A 166 27.93 5.16 1.64
N TYR A 167 27.12 4.77 0.67
CA TYR A 167 27.16 5.35 -0.66
C TYR A 167 26.80 6.85 -0.66
N LEU A 168 25.74 7.23 0.06
CA LEU A 168 25.25 8.61 0.17
C LEU A 168 26.12 9.49 1.07
N GLU A 169 26.89 8.91 1.99
CA GLU A 169 27.96 9.62 2.72
C GLU A 169 29.06 10.11 1.75
N ILE A 170 29.37 9.32 0.72
CA ILE A 170 30.38 9.67 -0.29
C ILE A 170 29.79 10.59 -1.37
N LEU A 171 28.56 10.33 -1.82
CA LEU A 171 27.85 11.08 -2.85
C LEU A 171 26.49 11.57 -2.32
N PRO A 172 26.45 12.65 -1.52
CA PRO A 172 25.21 13.18 -0.98
C PRO A 172 24.23 13.59 -2.10
N GLY A 173 22.99 13.15 -1.99
CA GLY A 173 21.94 13.50 -2.95
C GLY A 173 21.97 12.71 -4.27
N ASP A 174 22.89 11.76 -4.48
CA ASP A 174 22.86 10.93 -5.70
C ASP A 174 21.56 10.12 -5.77
N ILE A 175 20.81 10.34 -6.84
CA ILE A 175 19.47 9.79 -7.05
C ILE A 175 19.45 8.26 -6.97
N ARG A 176 20.51 7.56 -7.42
CA ARG A 176 20.53 6.08 -7.39
C ARG A 176 20.55 5.57 -5.95
N GLY A 177 21.34 6.23 -5.10
CA GLY A 177 21.42 5.92 -3.68
C GLY A 177 20.08 6.19 -2.97
N LEU A 178 19.50 7.37 -3.22
CA LEU A 178 18.20 7.74 -2.65
C LEU A 178 17.08 6.80 -3.09
N GLN A 179 17.02 6.46 -4.39
CA GLN A 179 16.05 5.51 -4.93
C GLN A 179 16.21 4.12 -4.31
N GLY A 180 17.43 3.59 -4.27
CA GLY A 180 17.70 2.28 -3.70
C GLY A 180 17.34 2.22 -2.21
N LEU A 181 17.68 3.28 -1.47
CA LEU A 181 17.33 3.41 -0.05
C LEU A 181 15.80 3.48 0.15
N ALA A 182 15.11 4.35 -0.58
CA ALA A 182 13.66 4.50 -0.54
C ALA A 182 12.92 3.21 -0.90
N MET A 183 13.31 2.53 -1.99
CA MET A 183 12.74 1.22 -2.35
C MET A 183 12.94 0.19 -1.24
N THR A 184 14.12 0.17 -0.62
CA THR A 184 14.41 -0.73 0.51
C THR A 184 13.54 -0.42 1.72
N TYR A 185 13.25 0.85 2.00
CA TYR A 185 12.32 1.24 3.06
C TYR A 185 10.87 0.90 2.73
N ILE A 186 10.42 1.07 1.47
CA ILE A 186 9.09 0.65 1.00
C ILE A 186 8.91 -0.86 1.19
N GLU A 187 9.89 -1.68 0.82
CA GLU A 187 9.87 -3.13 1.02
C GLU A 187 9.76 -3.53 2.51
N GLN A 188 10.22 -2.68 3.42
CA GLN A 188 10.08 -2.85 4.87
C GLN A 188 8.84 -2.16 5.46
N HIS A 189 7.98 -1.55 4.63
CA HIS A 189 6.85 -0.72 5.06
C HIS A 189 7.25 0.47 5.96
N LYS A 190 8.51 0.94 5.86
CA LYS A 190 9.06 2.08 6.59
C LYS A 190 8.84 3.40 5.82
N TYR A 191 7.58 3.76 5.58
CA TYR A 191 7.22 4.86 4.67
C TYR A 191 7.63 6.26 5.18
N SER A 192 7.66 6.50 6.49
CA SER A 192 8.16 7.76 7.05
C SER A 192 9.65 7.98 6.76
N GLU A 193 10.46 6.91 6.78
CA GLU A 193 11.88 6.95 6.42
C GLU A 193 12.10 7.16 4.92
N VAL A 194 11.16 6.75 4.07
CA VAL A 194 11.17 7.10 2.64
C VAL A 194 11.10 8.61 2.47
N LEU A 195 10.09 9.24 3.09
CA LEU A 195 9.87 10.69 2.99
C LEU A 195 11.07 11.47 3.53
N LYS A 196 11.58 11.11 4.72
CA LYS A 196 12.81 11.73 5.27
C LYS A 196 14.02 11.64 4.32
N ALA A 197 14.15 10.53 3.59
CA ALA A 197 15.27 10.34 2.67
C ALA A 197 15.11 11.14 1.36
N VAL A 198 13.90 11.22 0.79
CA VAL A 198 13.70 11.76 -0.57
C VAL A 198 13.18 13.20 -0.60
N GLU A 199 12.42 13.65 0.40
CA GLU A 199 11.85 15.01 0.42
C GLU A 199 12.89 16.12 0.33
N PRO A 200 14.05 16.05 1.03
CA PRO A 200 15.08 17.08 0.88
C PRO A 200 15.58 17.22 -0.57
N ALA A 201 15.66 16.11 -1.31
CA ALA A 201 16.06 16.11 -2.71
C ALA A 201 14.95 16.58 -3.66
N LEU A 202 13.67 16.42 -3.27
CA LEU A 202 12.51 16.90 -4.03
C LEU A 202 12.27 18.42 -3.85
N ALA A 203 12.76 19.01 -2.76
CA ALA A 203 12.67 20.45 -2.53
C ALA A 203 13.59 21.29 -3.43
N ASP A 204 14.57 20.66 -4.07
CA ASP A 204 15.45 21.28 -5.07
C ASP A 204 14.73 21.36 -6.43
N THR A 205 14.73 22.53 -7.07
CA THR A 205 14.09 22.74 -8.38
C THR A 205 14.75 21.95 -9.52
N SER A 206 15.94 21.40 -9.29
CA SER A 206 16.61 20.45 -10.19
C SER A 206 16.26 18.98 -9.92
N SER A 207 15.27 18.72 -9.06
CA SER A 207 14.94 17.37 -8.60
C SER A 207 14.60 16.41 -9.74
N ASP A 208 15.12 15.19 -9.62
CA ASP A 208 14.89 14.14 -10.59
C ASP A 208 13.51 13.51 -10.37
N SER A 209 12.68 13.52 -11.41
CA SER A 209 11.30 13.03 -11.36
C SER A 209 11.19 11.56 -10.94
N ARG A 210 12.28 10.78 -11.01
CA ARG A 210 12.27 9.37 -10.60
C ARG A 210 12.12 9.18 -9.08
N LEU A 211 12.20 10.23 -8.25
CA LEU A 211 11.89 10.17 -6.82
C LEU A 211 10.39 10.37 -6.53
N LEU A 212 9.65 11.05 -7.41
CA LEU A 212 8.23 11.38 -7.20
C LEU A 212 7.34 10.14 -6.99
N PRO A 213 7.45 9.05 -7.78
CA PRO A 213 6.66 7.84 -7.54
C PRO A 213 6.95 7.15 -6.20
N LEU A 214 8.16 7.31 -5.65
CA LEU A 214 8.55 6.72 -4.36
C LEU A 214 7.92 7.51 -3.20
N ALA A 215 7.95 8.84 -3.28
CA ALA A 215 7.24 9.71 -2.34
C ALA A 215 5.72 9.51 -2.42
N ALA A 216 5.16 9.41 -3.64
CA ALA A 216 3.74 9.16 -3.84
C ALA A 216 3.29 7.85 -3.17
N GLN A 217 4.07 6.78 -3.32
CA GLN A 217 3.83 5.51 -2.65
C GLN A 217 3.85 5.62 -1.13
N ALA A 218 4.80 6.36 -0.57
CA ALA A 218 4.89 6.59 0.86
C ALA A 218 3.68 7.38 1.39
N HIS A 219 3.29 8.47 0.73
CA HIS A 219 2.09 9.23 1.10
C HIS A 219 0.81 8.39 1.04
N ALA A 220 0.61 7.61 -0.04
CA ALA A 220 -0.55 6.73 -0.16
C ALA A 220 -0.61 5.71 0.99
N ALA A 221 0.52 5.09 1.32
CA ALA A 221 0.60 4.11 2.41
C ALA A 221 0.40 4.71 3.81
N MET A 222 0.74 5.99 3.98
CA MET A 222 0.52 6.78 5.20
C MET A 222 -0.87 7.44 5.24
N GLY A 223 -1.79 7.04 4.35
CA GLY A 223 -3.18 7.50 4.35
C GLY A 223 -3.41 8.86 3.70
N ASP A 224 -2.46 9.38 2.92
CA ASP A 224 -2.55 10.64 2.15
C ASP A 224 -2.57 10.39 0.63
N PRO A 225 -3.66 9.79 0.10
CA PRO A 225 -3.77 9.48 -1.32
C PRO A 225 -3.91 10.73 -2.19
N GLU A 226 -4.42 11.84 -1.67
CA GLU A 226 -4.50 13.11 -2.39
C GLU A 226 -3.10 13.63 -2.75
N ARG A 227 -2.16 13.61 -1.78
CA ARG A 227 -0.77 13.97 -2.06
C ARG A 227 -0.11 12.98 -2.99
N ALA A 228 -0.42 11.69 -2.86
CA ALA A 228 0.11 10.65 -3.75
C ALA A 228 -0.29 10.88 -5.22
N VAL A 229 -1.58 11.15 -5.48
CA VAL A 229 -2.05 11.47 -6.84
C VAL A 229 -1.37 12.72 -7.36
N ALA A 230 -1.26 13.79 -6.56
CA ALA A 230 -0.58 15.02 -6.98
C ALA A 230 0.88 14.78 -7.41
N LEU A 231 1.63 13.98 -6.65
CA LEU A 231 3.02 13.61 -6.98
C LEU A 231 3.12 12.75 -8.25
N PHE A 232 2.15 11.86 -8.50
CA PHE A 232 2.08 11.13 -9.76
C PHE A 232 1.78 12.04 -10.95
N GLN A 233 0.89 13.02 -10.79
CA GLN A 233 0.62 14.00 -11.84
C GLN A 233 1.87 14.83 -12.16
N GLU A 234 2.61 15.26 -11.14
CA GLU A 234 3.91 15.90 -11.33
C GLU A 234 4.90 15.00 -12.08
N TYR A 235 4.96 13.72 -11.72
CA TYR A 235 5.78 12.73 -12.42
C TYR A 235 5.38 12.58 -13.90
N PHE A 236 4.08 12.61 -14.22
CA PHE A 236 3.60 12.49 -15.59
C PHE A 236 4.03 13.66 -16.48
N HIS A 237 4.20 14.86 -15.94
CA HIS A 237 4.73 16.00 -16.70
C HIS A 237 6.18 15.80 -17.14
N ALA A 238 6.94 14.95 -16.45
CA ALA A 238 8.31 14.60 -16.82
C ALA A 238 8.42 13.40 -17.77
N LEU A 239 7.30 12.73 -18.09
CA LEU A 239 7.28 11.54 -18.94
C LEU A 239 7.04 11.88 -20.42
N PRO A 240 7.60 11.09 -21.35
CA PRO A 240 7.13 11.07 -22.74
C PRO A 240 5.65 10.68 -22.82
N ASP A 241 4.91 11.22 -23.79
CA ASP A 241 3.48 10.94 -23.99
C ASP A 241 3.16 9.45 -24.06
N SER A 242 4.00 8.67 -24.74
CA SER A 242 3.83 7.21 -24.86
C SER A 242 3.98 6.46 -23.54
N GLU A 243 4.79 6.97 -22.60
CA GLU A 243 4.95 6.39 -21.27
C GLU A 243 3.83 6.85 -20.32
N ARG A 244 3.38 8.10 -20.46
CA ARG A 244 2.24 8.65 -19.72
C ARG A 244 0.93 7.93 -20.07
N ALA A 245 0.70 7.65 -21.35
CA ALA A 245 -0.50 6.95 -21.82
C ALA A 245 -0.73 5.59 -21.14
N LEU A 246 0.33 4.92 -20.67
CA LEU A 246 0.24 3.65 -19.93
C LEU A 246 -0.47 3.80 -18.57
N TYR A 247 -0.42 4.99 -17.95
CA TYR A 247 -1.11 5.27 -16.69
C TYR A 247 -2.58 5.65 -16.91
N GLU A 248 -2.88 6.23 -18.06
CA GLU A 248 -4.23 6.65 -18.46
C GLU A 248 -5.03 5.50 -19.13
N ASP A 249 -4.34 4.43 -19.53
CA ASP A 249 -4.95 3.21 -20.04
C ASP A 249 -5.67 2.44 -18.93
N LEU A 250 -6.99 2.32 -19.09
CA LEU A 250 -7.86 1.62 -18.16
C LEU A 250 -8.26 0.22 -18.64
N SER A 251 -7.82 -0.22 -19.82
CA SER A 251 -8.21 -1.51 -20.42
C SER A 251 -7.89 -2.73 -19.54
N LEU A 252 -6.91 -2.59 -18.65
CA LEU A 252 -6.57 -3.62 -17.68
C LEU A 252 -7.45 -3.60 -16.43
N VAL A 253 -8.16 -2.52 -16.12
CA VAL A 253 -8.91 -2.38 -14.86
C VAL A 253 -10.41 -2.11 -15.05
N THR A 254 -10.88 -2.05 -16.29
CA THR A 254 -12.29 -1.87 -16.65
C THR A 254 -12.89 -3.12 -17.29
N PHE A 255 -14.22 -3.24 -17.24
CA PHE A 255 -14.94 -4.13 -18.17
C PHE A 255 -14.90 -3.56 -19.60
N PRO A 256 -14.97 -4.40 -20.65
CA PRO A 256 -15.00 -3.93 -22.03
C PRO A 256 -16.12 -2.92 -22.30
N GLU A 257 -17.31 -3.16 -21.76
CA GLU A 257 -18.48 -2.28 -21.93
C GLU A 257 -18.27 -0.91 -21.27
N GLU A 258 -17.63 -0.87 -20.10
CA GLU A 258 -17.24 0.39 -19.45
C GLU A 258 -16.16 1.12 -20.26
N LEU A 259 -15.20 0.39 -20.82
CA LEU A 259 -14.11 0.95 -21.62
C LEU A 259 -14.64 1.64 -22.89
N GLU A 260 -15.56 1.01 -23.61
CA GLU A 260 -16.23 1.59 -24.78
C GLU A 260 -16.91 2.92 -24.43
N THR A 261 -17.56 3.01 -23.26
CA THR A 261 -18.16 4.27 -22.80
C THR A 261 -17.15 5.34 -22.42
N TYR A 262 -15.96 4.95 -21.96
CA TYR A 262 -14.88 5.86 -21.60
C TYR A 262 -14.17 6.44 -22.83
N GLU A 263 -13.91 5.60 -23.84
CA GLU A 263 -13.14 5.97 -25.03
C GLU A 263 -13.83 7.05 -25.88
N VAL A 264 -15.17 7.10 -25.86
CA VAL A 264 -15.95 8.10 -26.60
C VAL A 264 -16.10 9.44 -25.87
N LYS A 265 -15.69 9.54 -24.59
CA LYS A 265 -15.83 10.76 -23.78
C LYS A 265 -14.68 11.74 -24.04
N LEU A 266 -14.99 13.03 -23.95
CA LEU A 266 -14.04 14.11 -24.19
C LEU A 266 -14.17 15.21 -23.12
N GLY A 267 -13.09 15.94 -22.88
CA GLY A 267 -13.07 17.10 -21.98
C GLY A 267 -13.60 16.77 -20.58
N THR A 268 -14.48 17.64 -20.06
CA THR A 268 -15.06 17.55 -18.72
C THR A 268 -15.85 16.27 -18.48
N GLU A 269 -16.56 15.75 -19.49
CA GLU A 269 -17.32 14.50 -19.36
C GLU A 269 -16.41 13.30 -19.07
N LYS A 270 -15.17 13.33 -19.59
CA LYS A 270 -14.17 12.30 -19.34
C LYS A 270 -13.64 12.38 -17.91
N GLU A 271 -13.39 13.59 -17.42
CA GLU A 271 -12.94 13.84 -16.04
C GLU A 271 -14.00 13.43 -15.02
N GLU A 272 -15.27 13.80 -15.22
CA GLU A 272 -16.39 13.41 -14.36
C GLU A 272 -16.59 11.89 -14.33
N TRP A 273 -16.45 11.24 -15.49
CA TRP A 273 -16.51 9.79 -15.56
C TRP A 273 -15.35 9.14 -14.80
N LEU A 274 -14.12 9.64 -14.93
CA LEU A 274 -12.95 9.12 -14.20
C LEU A 274 -13.11 9.27 -12.69
N GLN A 275 -13.61 10.41 -12.22
CA GLN A 275 -13.91 10.62 -10.80
C GLN A 275 -14.92 9.58 -10.30
N THR A 276 -16.01 9.38 -11.03
CA THR A 276 -17.02 8.37 -10.69
C THR A 276 -16.45 6.95 -10.74
N PHE A 277 -15.64 6.65 -11.75
CA PHE A 277 -15.01 5.36 -11.97
C PHE A 277 -14.13 4.94 -10.80
N TRP A 278 -13.26 5.85 -10.33
CA TRP A 278 -12.38 5.61 -9.20
C TRP A 278 -13.14 5.59 -7.86
N LYS A 279 -14.10 6.50 -7.68
CA LYS A 279 -14.94 6.57 -6.47
C LYS A 279 -15.69 5.25 -6.21
N LYS A 280 -16.27 4.63 -7.25
CA LYS A 280 -16.94 3.33 -7.15
C LYS A 280 -16.03 2.16 -6.76
N ARG A 281 -14.71 2.31 -6.99
CA ARG A 281 -13.68 1.29 -6.73
C ARG A 281 -12.82 1.60 -5.50
N ASP A 282 -13.11 2.69 -4.81
CA ASP A 282 -12.43 3.08 -3.57
C ASP A 282 -13.06 2.38 -2.37
N MET A 283 -12.38 1.35 -1.86
CA MET A 283 -12.84 0.60 -0.69
C MET A 283 -12.77 1.39 0.62
N ALA A 284 -11.98 2.47 0.69
CA ALA A 284 -11.87 3.28 1.90
C ALA A 284 -13.04 4.27 2.03
N LEU A 285 -13.69 4.66 0.92
CA LEU A 285 -14.74 5.67 0.76
C LEU A 285 -14.37 7.10 1.21
N VAL A 286 -13.37 7.24 2.09
CA VAL A 286 -12.87 8.51 2.63
C VAL A 286 -11.91 9.24 1.70
N SER A 287 -11.45 8.61 0.62
CA SER A 287 -10.49 9.22 -0.32
C SER A 287 -11.15 9.76 -1.60
N ALA A 288 -12.48 9.63 -1.72
CA ALA A 288 -13.24 10.05 -2.91
C ALA A 288 -12.63 9.53 -4.23
N GLY A 289 -12.16 8.27 -4.24
CA GLY A 289 -11.53 7.67 -5.42
C GLY A 289 -10.00 7.76 -5.47
N LYS A 290 -9.40 8.75 -4.77
CA LYS A 290 -7.96 9.03 -4.87
C LYS A 290 -7.08 7.88 -4.41
N GLY A 291 -7.51 7.10 -3.43
CA GLY A 291 -6.79 5.91 -2.95
C GLY A 291 -6.64 4.84 -4.02
N ARG A 292 -7.74 4.52 -4.71
CA ARG A 292 -7.71 3.56 -5.83
C ARG A 292 -6.95 4.12 -7.03
N GLU A 293 -7.11 5.41 -7.35
CA GLU A 293 -6.38 6.08 -8.43
C GLU A 293 -4.86 6.06 -8.19
N ALA A 294 -4.39 6.45 -6.99
CA ALA A 294 -2.98 6.37 -6.61
C ALA A 294 -2.44 4.94 -6.69
N GLU A 295 -3.25 3.95 -6.27
CA GLU A 295 -2.88 2.54 -6.39
C GLU A 295 -2.73 2.09 -7.85
N HIS A 296 -3.61 2.54 -8.75
CA HIS A 296 -3.47 2.25 -10.18
C HIS A 296 -2.12 2.77 -10.70
N TYR A 297 -1.80 4.03 -10.40
CA TYR A 297 -0.54 4.61 -10.82
C TYR A 297 0.66 3.90 -10.22
N ARG A 298 0.61 3.53 -8.95
CA ARG A 298 1.65 2.72 -8.31
C ARG A 298 1.84 1.39 -9.04
N ARG A 299 0.76 0.67 -9.36
CA ARG A 299 0.86 -0.64 -10.01
C ARG A 299 1.42 -0.56 -11.42
N VAL A 300 1.04 0.45 -12.20
CA VAL A 300 1.62 0.71 -13.53
C VAL A 300 3.10 1.05 -13.40
N TRP A 301 3.47 1.93 -12.47
CA TRP A 301 4.87 2.28 -12.20
C TRP A 301 5.69 1.04 -11.81
N HIS A 302 5.15 0.19 -10.92
CA HIS A 302 5.79 -1.05 -10.51
C HIS A 302 5.95 -2.01 -11.69
N ALA A 303 4.92 -2.18 -12.51
CA ALA A 303 4.98 -3.05 -13.68
C ALA A 303 6.06 -2.62 -14.66
N ARG A 304 6.15 -1.32 -14.97
CA ARG A 304 7.19 -0.77 -15.83
C ARG A 304 8.59 -0.92 -15.23
N THR A 305 8.72 -0.77 -13.92
CA THR A 305 10.01 -0.81 -13.22
C THR A 305 10.56 -2.23 -13.07
N PHE A 306 9.70 -3.20 -12.74
CA PHE A 306 10.13 -4.55 -12.35
C PHE A 306 9.80 -5.64 -13.38
N PHE A 307 8.84 -5.39 -14.27
CA PHE A 307 8.44 -6.32 -15.34
C PHE A 307 8.69 -5.76 -16.74
N GLY A 308 9.17 -4.50 -16.84
CA GLY A 308 9.43 -3.78 -18.10
C GLY A 308 10.89 -3.76 -18.59
N GLU A 309 11.82 -4.42 -17.87
CA GLU A 309 13.25 -4.30 -18.19
C GLU A 309 13.62 -4.91 -19.55
N LYS A 310 13.03 -6.08 -19.88
CA LYS A 310 13.34 -6.87 -21.08
C LYS A 310 12.26 -6.76 -22.14
N VAL A 311 11.01 -6.59 -21.72
CA VAL A 311 9.83 -6.45 -22.58
C VAL A 311 9.18 -5.11 -22.26
N PHE A 312 9.09 -4.22 -23.25
CA PHE A 312 8.40 -2.94 -23.09
C PHE A 312 6.93 -3.06 -23.52
N PRO A 313 5.96 -2.53 -22.75
CA PRO A 313 6.15 -1.82 -21.49
C PRO A 313 6.33 -2.75 -20.27
N TRP A 314 5.88 -4.01 -20.37
CA TRP A 314 6.07 -5.08 -19.39
C TRP A 314 5.80 -6.46 -19.99
N ASP A 315 6.30 -7.51 -19.32
CA ASP A 315 5.92 -8.91 -19.60
C ASP A 315 4.55 -9.29 -18.99
N ARG A 316 4.13 -10.56 -19.12
CA ARG A 316 2.80 -11.03 -18.65
C ARG A 316 2.56 -10.77 -17.17
N ARG A 317 3.61 -10.78 -16.34
CA ARG A 317 3.50 -10.51 -14.90
C ARG A 317 3.09 -9.08 -14.64
N GLY A 318 3.54 -8.13 -15.47
CA GLY A 318 3.13 -6.73 -15.38
C GLY A 318 1.63 -6.53 -15.59
N GLU A 319 1.05 -7.20 -16.58
CA GLU A 319 -0.40 -7.14 -16.80
C GLU A 319 -1.18 -7.65 -15.59
N VAL A 320 -0.81 -8.84 -15.08
CA VAL A 320 -1.46 -9.46 -13.92
C VAL A 320 -1.32 -8.55 -12.68
N TYR A 321 -0.15 -7.95 -12.49
CA TYR A 321 0.14 -7.06 -11.37
C TYR A 321 -0.69 -5.77 -11.43
N ILE A 322 -0.90 -5.19 -12.61
CA ILE A 322 -1.76 -4.00 -12.74
C ILE A 322 -3.19 -4.30 -12.28
N ARG A 323 -3.72 -5.48 -12.63
CA ARG A 323 -5.08 -5.91 -12.25
C ARG A 323 -5.24 -6.22 -10.77
N TYR A 324 -4.27 -6.94 -10.19
CA TYR A 324 -4.48 -7.60 -8.90
C TYR A 324 -3.47 -7.21 -7.82
N GLY A 325 -2.45 -6.43 -8.17
CA GLY A 325 -1.38 -6.03 -7.26
C GLY A 325 -0.50 -7.21 -6.83
N GLU A 326 0.10 -7.05 -5.65
CA GLU A 326 0.96 -8.04 -5.01
C GLU A 326 0.18 -9.34 -4.69
N PRO A 327 0.66 -10.52 -5.11
CA PRO A 327 0.05 -11.78 -4.71
C PRO A 327 0.31 -12.09 -3.24
N GLU A 328 -0.67 -12.70 -2.54
CA GLU A 328 -0.50 -13.16 -1.16
C GLU A 328 0.61 -14.21 -1.03
N TYR A 329 0.96 -14.91 -2.11
CA TYR A 329 2.13 -15.78 -2.14
C TYR A 329 2.81 -15.77 -3.50
N ARG A 330 4.15 -15.66 -3.47
CA ARG A 330 5.04 -15.67 -4.63
C ARG A 330 6.17 -16.68 -4.42
N ALA A 331 6.44 -17.50 -5.41
CA ALA A 331 7.52 -18.49 -5.39
C ALA A 331 8.33 -18.45 -6.69
N ARG A 332 9.65 -18.65 -6.63
CA ARG A 332 10.49 -18.80 -7.84
C ARG A 332 11.37 -20.03 -7.79
N SER A 333 11.65 -20.62 -8.95
CA SER A 333 12.50 -21.83 -9.05
C SER A 333 13.99 -21.56 -8.83
N ASP A 334 14.43 -20.33 -9.03
CA ASP A 334 15.83 -19.93 -8.90
C ASP A 334 16.18 -19.32 -7.52
N ARG A 335 15.25 -19.36 -6.56
CA ARG A 335 15.43 -18.81 -5.20
C ARG A 335 14.82 -19.69 -4.12
N VAL A 336 15.38 -19.60 -2.92
CA VAL A 336 14.78 -20.19 -1.73
C VAL A 336 13.64 -19.28 -1.29
N ASN A 337 12.42 -19.82 -1.19
CA ASN A 337 11.31 -19.10 -0.58
C ASN A 337 11.55 -18.99 0.92
N ALA A 338 11.69 -17.76 1.42
CA ALA A 338 11.94 -17.50 2.84
C ALA A 338 10.73 -17.88 3.73
N TYR A 339 9.51 -17.86 3.18
CA TYR A 339 8.28 -18.07 3.94
C TYR A 339 7.45 -19.23 3.38
N PRO A 340 6.95 -20.15 4.25
CA PRO A 340 6.02 -21.17 3.82
C PRO A 340 4.66 -20.56 3.44
N PRO A 341 3.91 -21.18 2.51
CA PRO A 341 2.57 -20.71 2.15
C PRO A 341 1.60 -20.82 3.34
N SER A 342 0.71 -19.84 3.49
CA SER A 342 -0.38 -19.89 4.48
C SER A 342 -1.36 -21.03 4.18
N LEU A 343 -2.21 -21.40 5.15
CA LEU A 343 -3.23 -22.43 4.95
C LEU A 343 -4.21 -22.06 3.81
N ALA A 344 -4.55 -20.79 3.65
CA ALA A 344 -5.42 -20.32 2.57
C ALA A 344 -4.73 -20.55 1.21
N VAL A 345 -3.45 -20.19 1.10
CA VAL A 345 -2.64 -20.43 -0.11
C VAL A 345 -2.51 -21.93 -0.39
N GLN A 346 -2.23 -22.74 0.63
CA GLN A 346 -2.14 -24.21 0.49
C GLN A 346 -3.44 -24.80 -0.05
N ARG A 347 -4.60 -24.39 0.49
CA ARG A 347 -5.90 -24.86 -0.01
C ARG A 347 -6.11 -24.56 -1.50
N ILE A 348 -5.73 -23.36 -1.97
CA ILE A 348 -5.84 -23.03 -3.40
C ILE A 348 -4.94 -23.95 -4.24
N ARG A 349 -3.70 -24.18 -3.79
CA ARG A 349 -2.75 -25.07 -4.49
C ARG A 349 -3.23 -26.52 -4.50
N ASP A 350 -3.81 -26.99 -3.40
CA ASP A 350 -4.34 -28.34 -3.27
C ASP A 350 -5.56 -28.55 -4.18
N VAL A 351 -6.50 -27.60 -4.21
CA VAL A 351 -7.66 -27.63 -5.11
C VAL A 351 -7.20 -27.66 -6.57
N HIS A 352 -6.27 -26.80 -6.95
CA HIS A 352 -5.75 -26.76 -8.33
C HIS A 352 -5.00 -28.05 -8.69
N GLY A 353 -4.20 -28.57 -7.76
CA GLY A 353 -3.51 -29.85 -7.91
C GLY A 353 -4.48 -31.03 -8.09
N GLN A 354 -5.52 -31.10 -7.26
CA GLN A 354 -6.57 -32.12 -7.38
C GLN A 354 -7.34 -32.02 -8.71
N GLN A 355 -7.60 -30.81 -9.20
CA GLN A 355 -8.27 -30.61 -10.49
C GLN A 355 -7.43 -31.09 -11.68
N ILE A 356 -6.10 -30.88 -11.64
CA ILE A 356 -5.21 -31.35 -12.70
C ILE A 356 -5.01 -32.87 -12.61
N TYR A 357 -4.74 -33.39 -11.41
CA TYR A 357 -4.21 -34.75 -11.24
C TYR A 357 -5.21 -35.79 -10.71
N GLY A 358 -6.27 -35.38 -10.01
CA GLY A 358 -7.24 -36.26 -9.33
C GLY A 358 -7.03 -36.33 -7.80
N VAL A 359 -7.83 -37.16 -7.11
CA VAL A 359 -7.71 -37.42 -5.66
C VAL A 359 -6.56 -38.39 -5.41
N TYR A 360 -5.59 -38.01 -4.58
CA TYR A 360 -4.49 -38.86 -4.14
C TYR A 360 -4.79 -39.52 -2.79
N ASP A 361 -4.37 -40.77 -2.61
CA ASP A 361 -4.23 -41.40 -1.30
C ASP A 361 -2.97 -40.83 -0.61
N THR A 362 -3.13 -40.23 0.56
CA THR A 362 -2.10 -39.44 1.25
C THR A 362 -0.94 -40.27 1.83
N ASN A 363 -0.93 -41.60 1.61
CA ASN A 363 -0.03 -42.53 2.30
C ASN A 363 1.03 -43.22 1.42
N THR A 364 1.06 -43.00 0.12
CA THR A 364 2.10 -43.56 -0.76
C THR A 364 2.61 -42.49 -1.71
N ASP A 365 3.93 -42.29 -1.66
CA ASP A 365 4.75 -41.40 -2.49
C ASP A 365 4.68 -39.90 -2.18
N LEU A 366 5.61 -39.49 -1.31
CA LEU A 366 6.17 -38.12 -1.19
C LEU A 366 6.80 -37.58 -2.50
N GLU A 367 6.65 -38.27 -3.62
CA GLU A 367 6.96 -37.76 -4.94
C GLU A 367 5.78 -36.96 -5.49
N ARG A 368 5.74 -35.70 -5.05
CA ARG A 368 4.88 -34.60 -5.54
C ARG A 368 4.45 -34.78 -7.01
N PRO A 369 3.20 -34.40 -7.38
CA PRO A 369 2.71 -34.51 -8.76
C PRO A 369 3.72 -33.93 -9.75
N LYS A 370 3.90 -34.57 -10.91
CA LYS A 370 4.58 -33.99 -12.08
C LYS A 370 3.70 -32.86 -12.68
N GLY A 371 3.56 -31.81 -11.88
CA GLY A 371 3.18 -30.42 -12.18
C GLY A 371 3.92 -29.83 -13.35
N TRP A 372 3.55 -28.59 -13.70
CA TRP A 372 4.54 -27.52 -13.94
C TRP A 372 5.48 -27.40 -12.72
N THR A 373 6.21 -28.45 -12.40
CA THR A 373 6.95 -28.58 -11.16
C THR A 373 8.17 -27.70 -11.26
N LEU A 374 8.41 -26.90 -10.21
CA LEU A 374 9.65 -26.15 -9.97
C LEU A 374 10.94 -27.03 -9.94
N LYS A 375 10.85 -28.32 -10.30
CA LYS A 375 11.99 -29.26 -10.35
C LYS A 375 12.69 -29.27 -11.72
N ASP A 376 12.09 -28.72 -12.78
CA ASP A 376 12.80 -28.56 -14.05
C ASP A 376 13.81 -27.42 -13.91
N LYS A 377 15.04 -27.78 -13.54
CA LYS A 377 16.16 -26.84 -13.34
C LYS A 377 16.61 -26.17 -14.63
N SER A 378 16.06 -26.56 -15.78
CA SER A 378 16.45 -26.06 -17.09
C SER A 378 15.69 -24.82 -17.55
N VAL A 379 14.66 -24.36 -16.81
CA VAL A 379 13.87 -23.16 -17.13
C VAL A 379 13.48 -22.40 -15.86
N LYS A 380 13.59 -21.07 -15.85
CA LYS A 380 13.14 -20.25 -14.71
C LYS A 380 11.61 -20.22 -14.64
N MET A 381 11.06 -20.40 -13.45
CA MET A 381 9.62 -20.43 -13.19
C MET A 381 9.24 -19.57 -11.99
N GLU A 382 8.04 -19.03 -12.04
CA GLU A 382 7.49 -18.18 -11.01
C GLU A 382 6.00 -18.48 -10.78
N GLU A 383 5.59 -18.68 -9.53
CA GLU A 383 4.21 -19.01 -9.12
C GLU A 383 3.65 -17.87 -8.28
N TRP A 384 2.47 -17.38 -8.63
CA TRP A 384 1.70 -16.38 -7.90
C TRP A 384 0.37 -16.98 -7.44
N VAL A 385 -0.03 -16.73 -6.19
CA VAL A 385 -1.31 -17.17 -5.64
C VAL A 385 -2.03 -15.98 -5.03
N TYR A 386 -3.24 -15.75 -5.53
CA TYR A 386 -4.20 -14.79 -4.98
C TYR A 386 -5.35 -15.54 -4.32
N THR A 387 -5.62 -15.30 -3.04
CA THR A 387 -6.67 -16.03 -2.31
C THR A 387 -8.04 -15.39 -2.46
N LYS A 388 -8.09 -14.08 -2.72
CA LYS A 388 -9.32 -13.29 -2.79
C LYS A 388 -9.80 -12.97 -4.21
N VAL A 389 -8.94 -13.19 -5.21
CA VAL A 389 -9.28 -12.93 -6.62
C VAL A 389 -10.03 -14.13 -7.20
N ALA A 390 -11.24 -13.88 -7.71
CA ALA A 390 -12.06 -14.86 -8.43
C ALA A 390 -12.28 -16.21 -7.70
N GLY A 391 -12.30 -16.22 -6.35
CA GLY A 391 -12.46 -17.42 -5.53
C GLY A 391 -11.17 -18.23 -5.31
N GLY A 392 -10.01 -17.65 -5.65
CA GLY A 392 -8.70 -18.27 -5.58
C GLY A 392 -8.08 -18.41 -6.96
N LEU A 393 -7.00 -17.68 -7.22
CA LEU A 393 -6.32 -17.63 -8.50
C LEU A 393 -4.85 -18.05 -8.31
N GLN A 394 -4.44 -19.13 -8.99
CA GLN A 394 -3.05 -19.56 -9.06
C GLN A 394 -2.55 -19.38 -10.50
N LEU A 395 -1.43 -18.68 -10.64
CA LEU A 395 -0.78 -18.41 -11.93
C LEU A 395 0.67 -18.87 -11.90
N ILE A 396 1.13 -19.41 -13.02
CA ILE A 396 2.50 -19.85 -13.22
C ILE A 396 3.04 -19.14 -14.46
N PHE A 397 4.25 -18.61 -14.35
CA PHE A 397 4.99 -17.93 -15.42
C PHE A 397 6.31 -18.66 -15.68
N LYS A 398 6.78 -18.62 -16.92
CA LYS A 398 8.07 -19.18 -17.34
C LYS A 398 8.83 -18.19 -18.21
N ASP A 399 10.14 -18.11 -17.97
CA ASP A 399 11.12 -17.47 -18.86
C ASP A 399 11.80 -18.58 -19.66
N LYS A 400 11.24 -18.87 -20.84
CA LYS A 400 11.60 -20.05 -21.65
C LYS A 400 13.00 -19.95 -22.24
N TRP A 401 13.45 -18.74 -22.56
CA TRP A 401 14.68 -18.49 -23.31
C TRP A 401 15.79 -17.87 -22.47
N PHE A 402 15.56 -17.65 -21.17
CA PHE A 402 16.47 -16.95 -20.26
C PHE A 402 16.78 -15.51 -20.69
N ASP A 403 15.90 -14.92 -21.48
CA ASP A 403 15.98 -13.53 -21.93
C ASP A 403 15.20 -12.58 -21.01
N GLY A 404 14.45 -13.14 -20.05
CA GLY A 404 13.65 -12.41 -19.09
C GLY A 404 12.28 -11.98 -19.62
N ASP A 405 11.81 -12.56 -20.73
CA ASP A 405 10.42 -12.50 -21.15
C ASP A 405 9.62 -13.61 -20.43
N TRP A 406 8.83 -13.21 -19.44
CA TRP A 406 8.02 -14.13 -18.64
C TRP A 406 6.59 -14.17 -19.18
N ASP A 407 6.16 -15.35 -19.63
CA ASP A 407 4.79 -15.59 -20.08
C ASP A 407 4.20 -16.87 -19.47
N PHE A 408 2.91 -17.10 -19.72
CA PHE A 408 2.27 -18.36 -19.35
C PHE A 408 2.92 -19.54 -20.06
N PRO A 409 3.04 -20.69 -19.38
CA PRO A 409 3.84 -21.79 -19.87
C PRO A 409 3.15 -22.56 -21.00
N SER A 410 3.86 -22.93 -22.06
CA SER A 410 3.27 -23.67 -23.20
C SER A 410 2.90 -25.11 -22.85
N VAL A 411 1.67 -25.55 -23.14
CA VAL A 411 1.25 -26.95 -22.95
C VAL A 411 1.95 -27.84 -23.98
N GLU A 412 2.85 -28.71 -23.53
CA GLU A 412 3.47 -29.72 -24.39
C GLU A 412 2.51 -30.90 -24.57
N PRO A 413 2.24 -31.36 -25.82
CA PRO A 413 1.38 -32.51 -26.05
C PRO A 413 2.00 -33.76 -25.42
N GLY A 414 1.32 -34.33 -24.41
CA GLY A 414 1.71 -35.59 -23.79
C GLY A 414 0.96 -36.79 -24.40
N ASN A 415 1.43 -37.99 -24.10
CA ASN A 415 0.76 -39.23 -24.52
C ASN A 415 -0.58 -39.47 -23.79
N ASP A 416 -0.81 -38.83 -22.64
CA ASP A 416 -2.08 -38.89 -21.89
C ASP A 416 -3.01 -37.75 -22.31
N ILE A 417 -4.00 -38.09 -23.13
CA ILE A 417 -5.00 -37.16 -23.68
C ILE A 417 -5.88 -36.56 -22.57
N SER A 418 -6.22 -37.34 -21.53
CA SER A 418 -7.06 -36.88 -20.41
C SER A 418 -6.32 -35.85 -19.56
N LEU A 419 -5.06 -36.12 -19.22
CA LEU A 419 -4.20 -35.17 -18.53
C LEU A 419 -3.97 -33.91 -19.38
N THR A 420 -3.70 -34.07 -20.67
CA THR A 420 -3.51 -32.94 -21.60
C THR A 420 -4.77 -32.06 -21.67
N SER A 421 -5.96 -32.65 -21.74
CA SER A 421 -7.24 -31.92 -21.73
C SER A 421 -7.47 -31.16 -20.41
N ARG A 422 -7.16 -31.78 -19.26
CA ARG A 422 -7.22 -31.12 -17.95
C ARG A 422 -6.24 -29.95 -17.86
N LEU A 423 -4.99 -30.15 -18.28
CA LEU A 423 -3.97 -29.09 -18.33
C LEU A 423 -4.36 -27.93 -19.24
N MET A 424 -5.00 -28.18 -20.38
CA MET A 424 -5.51 -27.12 -21.25
C MET A 424 -6.68 -26.35 -20.62
N SER A 425 -7.61 -27.04 -19.95
CA SER A 425 -8.77 -26.39 -19.33
C SER A 425 -8.43 -25.57 -18.07
N LEU A 426 -7.33 -25.92 -17.40
CA LEU A 426 -6.77 -25.26 -16.22
C LEU A 426 -5.51 -24.44 -16.53
N HIS A 427 -5.20 -24.26 -17.81
CA HIS A 427 -4.04 -23.51 -18.24
C HIS A 427 -4.06 -22.10 -17.63
N PRO A 428 -2.92 -21.54 -17.17
CA PRO A 428 -2.90 -20.21 -16.54
C PRO A 428 -3.59 -19.12 -17.37
N ALA A 429 -3.39 -19.09 -18.69
CA ALA A 429 -4.09 -18.14 -19.58
C ALA A 429 -5.63 -18.34 -19.65
N VAL A 430 -6.12 -19.56 -19.45
CA VAL A 430 -7.57 -19.85 -19.44
C VAL A 430 -8.17 -19.44 -18.11
N VAL A 431 -7.53 -19.80 -16.99
CA VAL A 431 -7.99 -19.42 -15.65
C VAL A 431 -7.91 -17.91 -15.45
N TYR A 432 -6.81 -17.27 -15.90
CA TYR A 432 -6.66 -15.82 -15.88
C TYR A 432 -7.77 -15.13 -16.67
N ARG A 433 -8.04 -15.53 -17.91
CA ARG A 433 -9.13 -14.97 -18.72
C ARG A 433 -10.51 -15.11 -18.08
N LYS A 434 -10.79 -16.26 -17.46
CA LYS A 434 -12.04 -16.48 -16.71
C LYS A 434 -12.13 -15.56 -15.49
N ALA A 435 -11.01 -15.31 -14.82
CA ALA A 435 -10.94 -14.37 -13.70
C ALA A 435 -11.19 -12.93 -14.18
N THR A 436 -10.52 -12.47 -15.24
CA THR A 436 -10.66 -11.09 -15.75
C THR A 436 -12.05 -10.79 -16.30
N GLN A 437 -12.76 -11.79 -16.85
CA GLN A 437 -14.15 -11.64 -17.30
C GLN A 437 -15.15 -11.43 -16.15
N LYS A 438 -14.83 -11.92 -14.95
CA LYS A 438 -15.68 -11.77 -13.76
C LYS A 438 -15.28 -10.60 -12.88
N LEU A 439 -13.97 -10.38 -12.80
CA LEU A 439 -13.33 -9.44 -11.89
C LEU A 439 -12.09 -8.85 -12.61
N PRO A 440 -12.27 -7.82 -13.45
CA PRO A 440 -11.19 -7.25 -14.26
C PRO A 440 -10.13 -6.55 -13.39
N ASP A 441 -10.52 -6.09 -12.21
CA ASP A 441 -9.68 -5.44 -11.22
C ASP A 441 -10.05 -5.94 -9.82
N PHE A 442 -9.04 -6.07 -8.96
CA PHE A 442 -9.24 -6.27 -7.53
C PHE A 442 -8.30 -5.36 -6.75
N TYR A 443 -8.89 -4.58 -5.86
CA TYR A 443 -8.20 -3.68 -4.96
C TYR A 443 -8.74 -3.92 -3.57
N GLU A 444 -7.84 -4.09 -2.62
CA GLU A 444 -8.12 -3.91 -1.21
C GLU A 444 -7.30 -2.74 -0.72
N VAL A 445 -7.81 -2.05 0.30
CA VAL A 445 -7.04 -1.04 1.02
C VAL A 445 -5.71 -1.69 1.42
N PRO A 446 -4.56 -1.18 0.91
CA PRO A 446 -3.28 -1.79 1.22
C PRO A 446 -3.12 -1.81 2.74
N PRO A 447 -2.56 -2.88 3.32
CA PRO A 447 -2.33 -2.92 4.76
C PRO A 447 -1.40 -1.80 5.26
N GLY A 448 -0.83 -0.97 4.36
CA GLY A 448 -0.16 0.29 4.66
C GLY A 448 0.91 0.17 5.73
N VAL A 449 1.01 1.20 6.56
CA VAL A 449 1.61 1.12 7.90
C VAL A 449 0.70 0.27 8.79
N ALA A 450 1.21 -0.27 9.90
CA ALA A 450 0.41 -0.98 10.92
C ALA A 450 -0.93 -0.25 11.22
N PRO A 451 -2.06 -0.98 11.27
CA PRO A 451 -3.37 -0.36 11.46
C PRO A 451 -3.42 0.40 12.79
N LEU A 452 -3.94 1.63 12.74
CA LEU A 452 -4.26 2.40 13.94
C LEU A 452 -5.66 2.00 14.40
N GLU A 453 -5.73 1.30 15.53
CA GLU A 453 -7.00 1.02 16.18
C GLU A 453 -7.49 2.29 16.89
N PHE A 454 -8.78 2.60 16.78
CA PHE A 454 -9.41 3.72 17.47
C PHE A 454 -10.90 3.44 17.72
N TYR A 455 -11.53 4.26 18.56
CA TYR A 455 -12.95 4.14 18.85
C TYR A 455 -13.74 5.18 18.05
N TYR A 456 -14.94 4.80 17.59
CA TYR A 456 -15.90 5.75 17.06
C TYR A 456 -17.33 5.33 17.43
N ASP A 457 -18.21 6.30 17.48
CA ASP A 457 -19.64 6.10 17.69
C ASP A 457 -20.46 7.12 16.88
N THR A 458 -21.76 6.87 16.71
CA THR A 458 -22.68 7.73 15.96
C THR A 458 -23.97 7.94 16.73
N ALA A 459 -24.54 9.15 16.65
CA ALA A 459 -25.91 9.42 17.07
C ALA A 459 -26.60 10.41 16.12
N SER A 460 -27.87 10.14 15.83
CA SER A 460 -28.71 10.98 14.97
C SER A 460 -29.71 11.79 15.79
N PHE A 461 -29.78 13.09 15.51
CA PHE A 461 -30.69 14.08 16.10
C PHE A 461 -31.50 14.77 15.01
N ARG A 462 -32.50 15.57 15.38
CA ARG A 462 -33.21 16.43 14.41
C ARG A 462 -32.25 17.49 13.86
N GLY A 463 -32.24 17.66 12.55
CA GLY A 463 -31.41 18.64 11.85
C GLY A 463 -31.77 20.08 12.23
N ALA A 464 -30.81 21.00 12.07
CA ALA A 464 -30.98 22.40 12.48
C ALA A 464 -32.11 23.12 11.70
N ASP A 465 -32.31 22.75 10.44
CA ASP A 465 -33.32 23.34 9.55
C ASP A 465 -34.72 22.72 9.74
N GLY A 466 -34.84 21.75 10.66
CA GLY A 466 -36.11 21.09 10.99
C GLY A 466 -36.64 20.08 9.97
N GLY A 467 -36.06 20.01 8.76
CA GLY A 467 -36.50 19.10 7.67
C GLY A 467 -35.64 17.85 7.46
N GLY A 468 -34.62 17.62 8.29
CA GLY A 468 -33.67 16.51 8.14
C GLY A 468 -33.13 16.01 9.48
N ALA A 469 -32.01 15.30 9.43
CA ALA A 469 -31.33 14.73 10.58
C ALA A 469 -29.89 15.22 10.67
N ALA A 470 -29.45 15.53 11.88
CA ALA A 470 -28.07 15.77 12.22
C ALA A 470 -27.42 14.47 12.68
N VAL A 471 -26.54 13.91 11.87
CA VAL A 471 -25.74 12.72 12.23
C VAL A 471 -24.41 13.19 12.82
N GLU A 472 -24.21 12.93 14.10
CA GLU A 472 -22.94 13.18 14.78
C GLU A 472 -22.08 11.92 14.78
N VAL A 473 -20.82 12.05 14.40
CA VAL A 473 -19.79 11.01 14.44
C VAL A 473 -18.77 11.40 15.48
N TYR A 474 -18.69 10.62 16.55
CA TYR A 474 -17.78 10.83 17.68
C TYR A 474 -16.53 9.98 17.50
N PHE A 475 -15.36 10.60 17.68
CA PHE A 475 -14.06 9.94 17.61
C PHE A 475 -13.47 9.82 19.01
N GLY A 476 -12.90 8.65 19.34
CA GLY A 476 -12.09 8.43 20.53
C GLY A 476 -10.65 8.14 20.11
N ILE A 477 -9.81 9.18 20.12
CA ILE A 477 -8.43 9.14 19.65
C ILE A 477 -7.53 8.56 20.75
N PRO A 478 -6.94 7.36 20.60
CA PRO A 478 -6.12 6.74 21.64
C PRO A 478 -4.76 7.42 21.73
N LEU A 479 -4.57 8.24 22.76
CA LEU A 479 -3.38 9.09 22.91
C LEU A 479 -2.10 8.28 23.16
N ASP A 480 -2.21 7.03 23.60
CA ASP A 480 -1.10 6.11 23.83
C ASP A 480 -0.66 5.32 22.59
N LEU A 481 -1.49 5.28 21.54
CA LEU A 481 -1.18 4.61 20.27
C LEU A 481 -0.71 5.56 19.17
N VAL A 482 -0.96 6.85 19.34
CA VAL A 482 -0.53 7.93 18.44
C VAL A 482 0.91 8.32 18.75
N ALA A 483 1.74 8.42 17.72
CA ALA A 483 3.12 8.84 17.88
C ALA A 483 3.24 10.34 18.14
N SER A 484 4.34 10.73 18.76
CA SER A 484 4.73 12.12 18.97
C SER A 484 6.12 12.37 18.43
N GLU A 485 6.34 13.59 17.95
CA GLU A 485 7.66 14.11 17.59
C GLU A 485 8.09 15.22 18.54
N GLU A 486 9.39 15.31 18.80
CA GLU A 486 9.94 16.37 19.64
C GLU A 486 9.98 17.68 18.86
N LYS A 487 9.30 18.70 19.36
CA LYS A 487 9.34 20.05 18.83
C LYS A 487 9.33 21.07 19.96
N ASP A 488 10.37 21.90 20.00
CA ASP A 488 10.55 22.95 21.01
C ASP A 488 10.46 22.44 22.47
N GLY A 489 11.04 21.26 22.72
CA GLY A 489 11.05 20.62 24.06
C GLY A 489 9.70 20.05 24.51
N ARG A 490 8.72 19.98 23.61
CA ARG A 490 7.41 19.34 23.81
C ARG A 490 7.25 18.16 22.87
N ASP A 491 6.45 17.20 23.31
CA ASP A 491 6.00 16.11 22.45
C ASP A 491 4.74 16.58 21.73
N LEU A 492 4.82 16.66 20.40
CA LEU A 492 3.72 17.07 19.53
C LEU A 492 3.22 15.87 18.75
N SER A 493 1.90 15.69 18.76
CA SER A 493 1.23 14.68 17.95
C SER A 493 0.19 15.34 17.07
N ASP A 494 0.05 14.82 15.86
CA ASP A 494 -0.85 15.34 14.83
C ASP A 494 -1.68 14.19 14.26
N VAL A 495 -2.99 14.24 14.48
CA VAL A 495 -3.93 13.28 13.91
C VAL A 495 -4.90 13.97 12.97
N ARG A 496 -5.18 13.31 11.85
CA ARG A 496 -6.23 13.70 10.92
C ARG A 496 -7.38 12.71 11.00
N MET A 497 -8.59 13.25 11.14
CA MET A 497 -9.83 12.50 11.09
C MET A 497 -10.56 12.81 9.80
N VAL A 498 -11.16 11.79 9.20
CA VAL A 498 -12.02 11.93 8.01
C VAL A 498 -13.26 11.10 8.23
N ALA A 499 -14.44 11.67 7.93
CA ALA A 499 -15.68 10.92 7.85
C ALA A 499 -16.31 11.16 6.48
N ALA A 500 -16.83 10.11 5.85
CA ALA A 500 -17.54 10.19 4.58
C ALA A 500 -18.83 9.39 4.65
N LEU A 501 -19.92 9.99 4.17
CA LEU A 501 -21.21 9.35 4.00
C LEU A 501 -21.44 9.08 2.52
N THR A 502 -21.81 7.85 2.18
CA THR A 502 -22.33 7.51 0.85
C THR A 502 -23.78 7.07 0.95
N ASP A 503 -24.56 7.37 -0.08
CA ASP A 503 -25.91 6.85 -0.21
C ASP A 503 -25.92 5.34 -0.56
N ALA A 504 -27.13 4.78 -0.73
CA ALA A 504 -27.31 3.38 -1.11
C ALA A 504 -26.78 3.02 -2.51
N THR A 505 -26.52 4.02 -3.37
CA THR A 505 -25.94 3.83 -4.71
C THR A 505 -24.41 3.84 -4.69
N GLY A 506 -23.81 4.19 -3.55
CA GLY A 506 -22.37 4.34 -3.36
C GLY A 506 -21.85 5.74 -3.73
N GLU A 507 -22.75 6.70 -3.97
CA GLU A 507 -22.36 8.08 -4.20
C GLU A 507 -22.11 8.78 -2.87
N VAL A 508 -20.92 9.37 -2.70
CA VAL A 508 -20.60 10.24 -1.55
C VAL A 508 -21.61 11.38 -1.50
N TYR A 509 -22.39 11.38 -0.42
CA TYR A 509 -23.32 12.44 -0.04
C TYR A 509 -22.55 13.64 0.50
N ASP A 510 -21.66 13.40 1.46
CA ASP A 510 -20.81 14.43 2.05
C ASP A 510 -19.54 13.81 2.65
N ARG A 511 -18.48 14.62 2.78
CA ARG A 511 -17.18 14.26 3.34
C ARG A 511 -16.63 15.40 4.18
N LEU A 512 -16.35 15.09 5.44
CA LEU A 512 -15.78 16.02 6.41
C LEU A 512 -14.37 15.57 6.81
N GLN A 513 -13.50 16.55 7.02
CA GLN A 513 -12.13 16.33 7.48
C GLN A 513 -11.77 17.36 8.56
N THR A 514 -11.06 16.91 9.59
CA THR A 514 -10.50 17.80 10.61
C THR A 514 -9.17 17.26 11.13
N GLY A 515 -8.38 18.11 11.78
CA GLY A 515 -7.10 17.73 12.39
C GLY A 515 -7.09 18.10 13.86
N LEU A 516 -6.44 17.27 14.68
CA LEU A 516 -6.22 17.54 16.08
C LEU A 516 -4.73 17.46 16.37
N VAL A 517 -4.17 18.57 16.84
CA VAL A 517 -2.79 18.65 17.32
C VAL A 517 -2.81 18.72 18.84
N PHE A 518 -2.11 17.81 19.49
CA PHE A 518 -1.93 17.84 20.95
C PHE A 518 -0.45 17.99 21.32
N THR A 519 -0.21 18.72 22.40
CA THR A 519 1.14 18.96 22.93
C THR A 519 1.20 18.58 24.39
N ALA A 520 2.15 17.71 24.77
CA ALA A 520 2.36 17.30 26.14
C ALA A 520 3.79 17.63 26.62
N PRO A 521 3.99 17.96 27.91
CA PRO A 521 5.32 17.98 28.51
C PRO A 521 5.92 16.57 28.55
N ARG A 522 7.21 16.40 28.20
CA ARG A 522 7.89 15.08 28.15
C ARG A 522 7.80 14.23 29.43
N SER A 523 7.59 14.87 30.59
CA SER A 523 7.54 14.17 31.88
C SER A 523 6.22 13.43 32.12
N GLU A 524 5.19 13.68 31.33
CA GLU A 524 3.85 13.19 31.57
C GLU A 524 3.56 11.97 30.67
N LYS A 525 3.61 10.77 31.26
CA LYS A 525 3.20 9.56 30.53
C LYS A 525 1.68 9.52 30.44
N VAL A 526 1.17 9.51 29.21
CA VAL A 526 -0.24 9.25 28.93
C VAL A 526 -0.60 7.87 29.51
N ALA A 527 -1.64 7.82 30.35
CA ALA A 527 -2.11 6.56 30.90
C ALA A 527 -2.74 5.70 29.79
N HIS A 528 -2.52 4.39 29.84
CA HIS A 528 -3.11 3.45 28.89
C HIS A 528 -4.64 3.55 28.88
N GLY A 529 -5.24 3.57 27.68
CA GLY A 529 -6.69 3.74 27.51
C GLY A 529 -7.19 5.18 27.63
N THR A 530 -6.30 6.17 27.78
CA THR A 530 -6.69 7.60 27.67
C THR A 530 -6.96 7.91 26.20
N PHE A 531 -8.14 8.46 25.91
CA PHE A 531 -8.47 8.95 24.59
C PHE A 531 -8.98 10.39 24.62
N ALA A 532 -8.72 11.12 23.53
CA ALA A 532 -9.28 12.45 23.31
C ALA A 532 -10.55 12.34 22.46
N PRO A 533 -11.69 12.89 22.92
CA PRO A 533 -12.90 12.94 22.11
C PRO A 533 -12.83 14.08 21.09
N ASP A 534 -13.33 13.84 19.88
CA ASP A 534 -13.69 14.87 18.89
C ASP A 534 -14.98 14.46 18.17
N MET A 535 -15.55 15.36 17.36
CA MET A 535 -16.81 15.14 16.67
C MET A 535 -16.80 15.78 15.28
N MET A 536 -17.46 15.10 14.34
CA MET A 536 -17.97 15.66 13.10
C MET A 536 -19.50 15.55 13.04
N ARG A 537 -20.15 16.47 12.34
CA ARG A 537 -21.60 16.51 12.22
C ARG A 537 -22.00 16.70 10.77
N PHE A 538 -22.88 15.82 10.28
CA PHE A 538 -23.48 15.87 8.96
C PHE A 538 -24.95 16.27 9.07
N GLU A 539 -25.43 17.13 8.18
CA GLU A 539 -26.86 17.39 8.01
C GLU A 539 -27.34 16.59 6.79
N VAL A 540 -28.21 15.61 7.00
CA VAL A 540 -28.61 14.65 5.98
C VAL A 540 -30.12 14.42 5.98
N ALA A 541 -30.66 13.99 4.84
CA ALA A 541 -32.05 13.53 4.77
C ALA A 541 -32.22 12.17 5.46
N PRO A 542 -33.43 11.81 5.92
CA PRO A 542 -33.71 10.44 6.37
C PRO A 542 -33.45 9.42 5.26
N GLY A 543 -32.85 8.28 5.59
CA GLY A 543 -32.48 7.28 4.59
C GLY A 543 -31.47 6.25 5.07
N ASP A 544 -31.08 5.35 4.17
CA ASP A 544 -30.02 4.38 4.40
C ASP A 544 -28.72 4.86 3.74
N TYR A 545 -27.65 4.83 4.52
CA TYR A 545 -26.33 5.31 4.14
C TYR A 545 -25.24 4.31 4.53
N ARG A 546 -24.04 4.52 4.01
CA ARG A 546 -22.82 3.91 4.51
C ARG A 546 -21.86 4.99 4.99
N LEU A 547 -21.44 4.86 6.23
CA LEU A 547 -20.46 5.73 6.87
C LEU A 547 -19.08 5.07 6.81
N ALA A 548 -18.08 5.85 6.42
CA ALA A 548 -16.68 5.52 6.57
C ALA A 548 -16.01 6.52 7.52
N VAL A 549 -15.25 6.01 8.48
CA VAL A 549 -14.57 6.81 9.51
C VAL A 549 -13.09 6.44 9.50
N GLN A 550 -12.21 7.41 9.29
CA GLN A 550 -10.76 7.22 9.23
C GLN A 550 -10.06 8.09 10.27
N LEU A 551 -9.02 7.52 10.87
CA LEU A 551 -8.05 8.23 11.71
C LEU A 551 -6.65 7.96 11.17
N VAL A 552 -5.89 9.03 10.95
CA VAL A 552 -4.50 8.99 10.45
C VAL A 552 -3.60 9.68 11.47
N ASP A 553 -2.64 8.96 12.03
CA ASP A 553 -1.51 9.53 12.76
C ASP A 553 -0.48 10.02 11.75
N ARG A 554 -0.32 11.34 11.63
CA ARG A 554 0.55 11.96 10.63
C ARG A 554 2.03 11.88 10.99
N VAL A 555 2.37 11.56 12.25
CA VAL A 555 3.75 11.41 12.70
C VAL A 555 4.27 10.01 12.36
N SER A 556 3.53 8.96 12.74
CA SER A 556 3.95 7.58 12.43
C SER A 556 3.50 7.10 11.05
N GLY A 557 2.48 7.73 10.46
CA GLY A 557 1.82 7.26 9.25
C GLY A 557 0.84 6.11 9.48
N LYS A 558 0.66 5.63 10.73
CA LYS A 558 -0.35 4.63 11.06
C LYS A 558 -1.74 5.20 10.82
N TRP A 559 -2.65 4.40 10.30
CA TRP A 559 -4.02 4.82 10.13
C TRP A 559 -4.98 3.63 10.17
N GLY A 560 -6.25 3.92 10.42
CA GLY A 560 -7.32 2.94 10.41
C GLY A 560 -8.55 3.52 9.74
N VAL A 561 -9.37 2.67 9.14
CA VAL A 561 -10.68 3.03 8.60
C VAL A 561 -11.71 1.99 9.01
N TYR A 562 -12.88 2.46 9.41
CA TYR A 562 -14.04 1.63 9.73
C TYR A 562 -15.20 1.98 8.83
N LEU A 563 -15.96 0.95 8.43
CA LEU A 563 -17.15 1.07 7.60
C LEU A 563 -18.37 0.58 8.38
N GLN A 564 -19.46 1.35 8.33
CA GLN A 564 -20.73 1.04 8.99
C GLN A 564 -21.92 1.36 8.08
N ASP A 565 -22.87 0.45 7.95
CA ASP A 565 -24.18 0.78 7.39
C ASP A 565 -24.97 1.58 8.44
N LEU A 566 -25.48 2.75 8.05
CA LEU A 566 -26.16 3.71 8.91
C LEU A 566 -27.58 3.94 8.40
N ARG A 567 -28.58 3.78 9.27
CA ARG A 567 -29.96 4.13 8.98
C ARG A 567 -30.33 5.41 9.71
N VAL A 568 -30.57 6.47 8.96
CA VAL A 568 -30.95 7.77 9.48
C VAL A 568 -32.47 7.88 9.53
N HIS A 569 -32.98 8.20 10.70
CA HIS A 569 -34.41 8.26 10.97
C HIS A 569 -35.01 9.63 10.65
N ASP A 570 -36.31 9.64 10.38
CA ASP A 570 -37.10 10.87 10.26
C ASP A 570 -37.55 11.34 11.64
N PHE A 571 -37.50 12.66 11.86
CA PHE A 571 -37.79 13.35 13.11
C PHE A 571 -38.90 14.41 12.98
N VAL A 572 -39.57 14.54 11.83
CA VAL A 572 -40.43 15.71 11.55
C VAL A 572 -41.89 15.52 11.97
N ASP A 573 -42.56 14.46 11.53
CA ASP A 573 -44.05 14.43 11.54
C ASP A 573 -44.70 13.62 12.68
N SER A 574 -43.92 12.90 13.48
CA SER A 574 -44.46 12.02 14.54
C SER A 574 -43.60 12.06 15.79
N LEU A 575 -44.15 11.61 16.93
CA LEU A 575 -43.38 11.44 18.17
C LEU A 575 -42.08 10.69 17.85
N ALA A 576 -40.96 11.33 18.11
CA ALA A 576 -39.65 10.78 17.78
C ALA A 576 -38.69 10.91 18.96
N VAL A 577 -37.78 9.95 19.04
CA VAL A 577 -36.67 9.92 20.00
C VAL A 577 -35.39 9.90 19.17
N SER A 578 -34.44 10.80 19.47
CA SER A 578 -33.10 10.76 18.89
C SER A 578 -32.39 9.44 19.21
N ASP A 579 -31.28 9.15 18.55
CA ASP A 579 -30.43 8.08 19.05
C ASP A 579 -29.97 8.37 20.49
N LEU A 580 -29.71 7.30 21.24
CA LEU A 580 -29.24 7.39 22.62
C LEU A 580 -27.72 7.60 22.60
N GLN A 581 -27.28 8.82 22.90
CA GLN A 581 -25.87 9.16 22.98
C GLN A 581 -25.30 8.68 24.32
N LEU A 582 -24.37 7.73 24.24
CA LEU A 582 -23.60 7.26 25.37
C LEU A 582 -22.48 8.26 25.69
N CYS A 583 -22.41 8.72 26.94
CA CYS A 583 -21.58 9.85 27.34
C CYS A 583 -20.62 9.49 28.48
N TRP A 584 -19.41 10.05 28.42
CA TRP A 584 -18.44 9.99 29.52
C TRP A 584 -18.81 10.98 30.63
N ASP A 585 -19.31 12.16 30.27
CA ASP A 585 -19.69 13.23 31.19
C ASP A 585 -20.79 14.09 30.57
N ILE A 586 -21.68 14.60 31.42
CA ILE A 586 -22.70 15.59 31.09
C ILE A 586 -22.69 16.65 32.19
N SER A 587 -22.47 17.91 31.82
CA SER A 587 -22.41 19.03 32.77
C SER A 587 -23.05 20.30 32.21
N GLU A 588 -23.58 21.18 33.06
CA GLU A 588 -24.10 22.48 32.61
C GLU A 588 -22.97 23.37 32.07
N THR A 589 -23.26 24.14 31.02
CA THR A 589 -22.28 25.01 30.38
C THR A 589 -22.89 26.20 29.67
N THR A 590 -22.14 27.31 29.67
CA THR A 590 -22.36 28.44 28.76
C THR A 590 -21.32 28.49 27.64
N ARG A 591 -20.32 27.60 27.68
CA ARG A 591 -19.19 27.55 26.75
C ARG A 591 -19.68 27.14 25.36
N ALA A 592 -19.29 27.89 24.34
CA ALA A 592 -19.45 27.45 22.96
C ALA A 592 -18.45 26.34 22.60
N GLY A 593 -18.88 25.34 21.82
CA GLY A 593 -18.02 24.27 21.35
C GLY A 593 -18.81 23.12 20.73
N LYS A 594 -18.12 22.18 20.10
CA LYS A 594 -18.74 21.07 19.35
C LYS A 594 -19.55 20.10 20.24
N PHE A 595 -19.24 20.02 21.53
CA PHE A 595 -19.94 19.16 22.50
C PHE A 595 -21.10 19.87 23.22
N ARG A 596 -21.37 21.14 22.89
CA ARG A 596 -22.47 21.86 23.50
C ARG A 596 -23.79 21.42 22.87
N LYS A 597 -24.74 21.01 23.70
CA LYS A 597 -26.14 20.78 23.35
C LYS A 597 -27.01 21.61 24.30
N GLU A 598 -27.66 22.63 23.76
CA GLU A 598 -28.41 23.64 24.54
C GLU A 598 -27.55 24.31 25.63
N ASP A 599 -27.84 24.06 26.90
CA ASP A 599 -27.12 24.51 28.09
C ASP A 599 -26.26 23.39 28.72
N LEU A 600 -26.08 22.27 28.02
CA LEU A 600 -25.28 21.12 28.46
C LEU A 600 -24.00 20.97 27.63
N TRP A 601 -22.95 20.50 28.31
CA TRP A 601 -21.71 19.99 27.74
C TRP A 601 -21.77 18.47 27.76
N VAL A 602 -21.96 17.87 26.60
CA VAL A 602 -22.23 16.43 26.46
C VAL A 602 -21.01 15.76 25.82
N VAL A 603 -20.16 15.16 26.64
CA VAL A 603 -18.92 14.52 26.18
C VAL A 603 -19.22 13.07 25.82
N PRO A 604 -19.03 12.65 24.55
CA PRO A 604 -19.36 11.30 24.12
C PRO A 604 -18.44 10.25 24.72
N MET A 605 -18.90 9.00 24.74
CA MET A 605 -18.11 7.81 25.08
C MET A 605 -17.99 6.87 23.87
N PRO A 606 -17.11 7.16 22.89
CA PRO A 606 -17.06 6.41 21.63
C PRO A 606 -16.73 4.92 21.78
N SER A 607 -16.03 4.53 22.85
CA SER A 607 -15.74 3.12 23.14
C SER A 607 -16.95 2.35 23.67
N ARG A 608 -18.03 3.05 24.07
CA ARG A 608 -19.24 2.51 24.69
C ARG A 608 -18.97 1.56 25.87
N SER A 609 -17.81 1.73 26.52
CA SER A 609 -17.31 0.82 27.54
C SER A 609 -17.16 1.56 28.86
N TYR A 610 -17.77 1.03 29.92
CA TYR A 610 -17.85 1.69 31.21
C TYR A 610 -17.36 0.78 32.31
N ARG A 611 -16.56 1.31 33.24
CA ARG A 611 -16.18 0.58 34.45
C ARG A 611 -17.36 0.52 35.42
N GLN A 612 -17.50 -0.58 36.16
CA GLN A 612 -18.59 -0.78 37.13
C GLN A 612 -18.65 0.29 38.24
N ASP A 613 -17.53 0.97 38.52
CA ASP A 613 -17.44 2.04 39.52
C ASP A 613 -17.81 3.43 38.98
N LYS A 614 -18.27 3.53 37.72
CA LYS A 614 -18.65 4.78 37.07
C LYS A 614 -20.09 4.74 36.58
N ASN A 615 -20.77 5.88 36.68
CA ASN A 615 -22.11 6.01 36.10
C ASN A 615 -22.02 6.00 34.57
N ILE A 616 -23.08 5.47 33.96
CA ILE A 616 -23.30 5.54 32.52
C ILE A 616 -24.23 6.72 32.27
N HIS A 617 -23.71 7.76 31.63
CA HIS A 617 -24.48 8.94 31.27
C HIS A 617 -25.08 8.74 29.87
N ILE A 618 -26.38 9.02 29.72
CA ILE A 618 -27.09 8.86 28.45
C ILE A 618 -27.84 10.14 28.14
N TYR A 619 -27.58 10.71 26.96
CA TYR A 619 -28.29 11.89 26.45
C TYR A 619 -29.18 11.49 25.26
N TYR A 620 -30.39 12.03 25.19
CA TYR A 620 -31.25 11.92 24.02
C TYR A 620 -32.30 13.04 24.00
N GLU A 621 -32.92 13.25 22.85
CA GLU A 621 -33.91 14.29 22.63
C GLU A 621 -35.26 13.68 22.23
N LEU A 622 -36.34 14.27 22.75
CA LEU A 622 -37.72 13.96 22.37
C LEU A 622 -38.25 15.05 21.44
N TYR A 623 -38.96 14.65 20.39
CA TYR A 623 -39.55 15.58 19.43
C TYR A 623 -41.04 15.31 19.24
N ASN A 624 -41.76 16.37 18.86
CA ASN A 624 -43.14 16.35 18.38
C ASN A 624 -44.16 15.85 19.43
N LEU A 625 -43.90 16.13 20.70
CA LEU A 625 -44.87 15.91 21.78
C LEU A 625 -46.12 16.76 21.54
N GLN A 626 -47.30 16.16 21.73
CA GLN A 626 -48.56 16.88 21.58
C GLN A 626 -48.96 17.61 22.86
N ARG A 627 -49.39 18.86 22.71
CA ARG A 627 -49.96 19.66 23.79
C ARG A 627 -51.44 19.33 23.97
N ASP A 628 -51.89 19.27 25.21
CA ASP A 628 -53.31 19.17 25.55
C ASP A 628 -54.03 20.53 25.36
N GLU A 629 -55.33 20.56 25.68
CA GLU A 629 -56.16 21.78 25.62
C GLU A 629 -55.65 22.93 26.51
N PHE A 630 -54.78 22.63 27.48
CA PHE A 630 -54.17 23.60 28.40
C PHE A 630 -52.74 23.98 27.99
N GLY A 631 -52.26 23.49 26.85
CA GLY A 631 -50.91 23.76 26.35
C GLY A 631 -49.81 22.90 26.98
N ARG A 632 -50.17 21.87 27.77
CA ARG A 632 -49.20 21.01 28.46
C ARG A 632 -48.93 19.73 27.69
N THR A 633 -47.67 19.32 27.64
CA THR A 633 -47.27 18.00 27.16
C THR A 633 -47.30 17.00 28.31
N ARG A 634 -47.68 15.75 28.03
CA ARG A 634 -47.67 14.68 29.02
C ARG A 634 -47.19 13.40 28.38
N TYR A 635 -46.17 12.78 28.94
CA TYR A 635 -45.58 11.57 28.36
C TYR A 635 -45.05 10.63 29.44
N ARG A 636 -44.90 9.36 29.08
CA ARG A 636 -44.31 8.31 29.91
C ARG A 636 -43.00 7.85 29.29
N VAL A 637 -41.94 7.79 30.10
CA VAL A 637 -40.67 7.20 29.70
C VAL A 637 -40.47 5.90 30.47
N SER A 638 -40.07 4.85 29.75
CA SER A 638 -39.75 3.55 30.32
C SER A 638 -38.37 3.10 29.85
N TYR A 639 -37.50 2.78 30.81
CA TYR A 639 -36.17 2.25 30.56
C TYR A 639 -36.15 0.76 30.87
N SER A 640 -35.72 -0.05 29.90
CA SER A 640 -35.45 -1.47 30.11
C SER A 640 -34.01 -1.82 29.77
N ILE A 641 -33.44 -2.77 30.49
CA ILE A 641 -32.15 -3.36 30.14
C ILE A 641 -32.31 -4.84 29.88
N GLN A 642 -31.72 -5.27 28.77
CA GLN A 642 -31.58 -6.68 28.40
C GLN A 642 -30.12 -7.08 28.41
N ARG A 643 -29.85 -8.29 28.87
CA ARG A 643 -28.54 -8.94 28.74
C ARG A 643 -28.45 -9.63 27.40
N ASP A 644 -27.36 -9.41 26.67
CA ASP A 644 -27.05 -10.22 25.49
C ASP A 644 -26.11 -11.38 25.87
N ALA A 645 -26.52 -12.61 25.55
CA ALA A 645 -25.78 -13.82 25.87
C ALA A 645 -25.41 -14.60 24.60
N ARG A 646 -24.27 -14.25 23.97
CA ARG A 646 -23.24 -15.13 23.38
C ARG A 646 -22.31 -14.32 22.48
N LEU A 647 -21.01 -14.46 22.73
CA LEU A 647 -19.92 -13.89 21.94
C LEU A 647 -19.80 -14.57 20.58
N GLY A 648 -19.94 -13.80 19.51
CA GLY A 648 -19.02 -13.93 18.36
C GLY A 648 -17.91 -12.88 18.55
N LYS A 649 -16.66 -13.23 18.25
CA LYS A 649 -15.55 -12.25 18.27
C LYS A 649 -15.89 -11.09 17.32
N GLY A 650 -15.76 -9.84 17.78
CA GLY A 650 -15.76 -8.67 16.89
C GLY A 650 -16.73 -7.53 17.22
N LEU A 651 -16.98 -7.19 18.49
CA LEU A 651 -17.84 -6.04 18.82
C LEU A 651 -17.10 -4.78 19.33
N PHE A 652 -15.80 -4.84 19.60
CA PHE A 652 -15.04 -3.66 20.04
C PHE A 652 -13.59 -3.79 19.55
N GLY A 653 -13.17 -2.90 18.64
CA GLY A 653 -11.81 -2.82 18.08
C GLY A 653 -11.48 -3.87 17.01
N ALA A 654 -11.14 -3.37 15.81
CA ALA A 654 -10.58 -4.09 14.66
C ALA A 654 -11.17 -5.48 14.31
N ILE A 655 -12.24 -5.49 13.51
CA ILE A 655 -12.47 -6.34 12.31
C ILE A 655 -13.99 -6.43 12.02
N SER A 656 -14.34 -5.93 10.83
CA SER A 656 -15.52 -6.19 9.99
C SER A 656 -16.94 -5.82 10.48
N SER A 657 -17.48 -4.84 9.77
CA SER A 657 -18.84 -4.81 9.23
C SER A 657 -19.38 -6.19 8.81
N MET A 658 -20.26 -6.78 9.63
CA MET A 658 -21.34 -7.68 9.21
C MET A 658 -22.34 -7.83 10.36
N VAL A 659 -23.43 -7.05 10.35
CA VAL A 659 -24.54 -7.33 11.30
C VAL A 659 -25.35 -8.49 10.75
N ARG A 660 -25.37 -9.63 11.47
CA ARG A 660 -26.58 -10.31 12.02
C ARG A 660 -26.33 -11.77 12.37
N ARG A 661 -26.45 -12.10 13.67
CA ARG A 661 -27.63 -12.78 14.21
C ARG A 661 -27.58 -12.72 15.75
N ILE A 662 -28.33 -11.78 16.34
CA ILE A 662 -28.67 -11.85 17.76
C ILE A 662 -29.91 -12.75 17.84
N VAL A 663 -29.77 -13.92 18.44
CA VAL A 663 -30.89 -14.77 18.80
C VAL A 663 -31.39 -14.25 20.15
N ALA A 664 -32.62 -13.72 20.17
CA ALA A 664 -33.27 -13.27 21.40
C ALA A 664 -33.43 -14.45 22.37
N ALA A 665 -33.00 -14.26 23.62
CA ALA A 665 -33.48 -15.04 24.76
C ALA A 665 -33.13 -14.33 26.08
N GLY A 666 -33.89 -13.28 26.40
CA GLY A 666 -33.91 -12.66 27.71
C GLY A 666 -35.08 -11.67 27.80
N GLU A 667 -35.88 -11.77 28.85
CA GLU A 667 -36.98 -10.82 29.11
C GLU A 667 -36.42 -9.43 29.44
N ASP A 668 -37.09 -8.39 28.93
CA ASP A 668 -36.82 -7.00 29.33
C ASP A 668 -37.02 -6.85 30.84
N ARG A 669 -35.95 -6.51 31.56
CA ARG A 669 -36.09 -6.02 32.93
C ARG A 669 -36.31 -4.52 32.88
N VAL A 670 -37.55 -4.10 33.06
CA VAL A 670 -37.89 -2.69 33.27
C VAL A 670 -37.19 -2.23 34.53
N ILE A 671 -36.33 -1.21 34.40
CA ILE A 671 -35.56 -0.65 35.51
C ILE A 671 -36.38 0.43 36.20
N VAL A 672 -36.92 1.35 35.39
CA VAL A 672 -37.67 2.50 35.88
C VAL A 672 -38.65 2.96 34.81
N SER A 673 -39.83 3.40 35.25
CA SER A 673 -40.81 4.08 34.42
C SER A 673 -41.40 5.25 35.21
N TYR A 674 -41.56 6.40 34.57
CA TYR A 674 -42.18 7.58 35.19
C TYR A 674 -42.97 8.38 34.16
N ASP A 675 -43.97 9.09 34.66
CA ASP A 675 -44.78 10.03 33.89
C ASP A 675 -44.25 11.45 34.12
N ARG A 676 -44.10 12.22 33.06
CA ARG A 676 -43.64 13.61 33.11
C ARG A 676 -44.66 14.52 32.41
N SER A 677 -44.74 15.76 32.90
CA SER A 677 -45.52 16.83 32.30
C SER A 677 -44.60 18.02 32.05
N GLY A 678 -44.70 18.64 30.88
CA GLY A 678 -43.93 19.81 30.47
C GLY A 678 -44.79 20.77 29.65
N ASP A 679 -44.16 21.83 29.14
CA ASP A 679 -44.81 22.82 28.27
C ASP A 679 -44.21 22.83 26.85
N ASP A 680 -43.06 22.19 26.65
CA ASP A 680 -42.35 22.16 25.37
C ASP A 680 -42.68 20.92 24.54
N VAL A 681 -42.67 21.10 23.21
CA VAL A 681 -42.91 20.03 22.23
C VAL A 681 -41.64 19.25 21.89
N MET A 682 -40.49 19.75 22.36
CA MET A 682 -39.18 19.11 22.30
C MET A 682 -38.56 19.18 23.70
N GLU A 683 -37.98 18.07 24.15
CA GLU A 683 -37.27 18.04 25.44
C GLU A 683 -35.94 17.30 25.29
N ALA A 684 -34.85 17.92 25.75
CA ALA A 684 -33.58 17.24 25.99
C ALA A 684 -33.65 16.47 27.32
N ILE A 685 -33.28 15.18 27.30
CA ILE A 685 -33.29 14.31 28.47
C ILE A 685 -31.90 13.71 28.66
N TYR A 686 -31.41 13.78 29.89
CA TYR A 686 -30.27 12.99 30.34
C TYR A 686 -30.70 12.00 31.41
N PHE A 687 -30.09 10.81 31.39
CA PHE A 687 -30.36 9.72 32.32
C PHE A 687 -29.04 9.13 32.81
N ASP A 688 -28.92 9.03 34.13
CA ASP A 688 -27.78 8.40 34.80
C ASP A 688 -28.14 6.99 35.24
N LEU A 689 -27.37 6.03 34.75
CA LEU A 689 -27.49 4.63 35.11
C LEU A 689 -26.30 4.22 35.96
N ASP A 690 -26.58 3.77 37.18
CA ASP A 690 -25.58 3.21 38.09
C ASP A 690 -25.06 1.86 37.54
N ALA A 691 -23.82 1.86 37.05
CA ALA A 691 -23.18 0.65 36.51
C ALA A 691 -22.83 -0.38 37.59
N GLY A 692 -22.74 0.02 38.87
CA GLY A 692 -22.41 -0.88 39.98
C GLY A 692 -23.47 -1.97 40.19
N ASN A 693 -24.72 -1.69 39.82
CA ASN A 693 -25.82 -2.65 39.85
C ASN A 693 -25.88 -3.55 38.61
N LEU A 694 -25.07 -3.26 37.58
CA LEU A 694 -25.00 -4.04 36.36
C LEU A 694 -23.91 -5.10 36.47
N ARG A 695 -24.15 -6.28 35.88
CA ARG A 695 -23.12 -7.32 35.78
C ARG A 695 -22.17 -6.98 34.62
N PRO A 696 -20.87 -7.36 34.71
CA PRO A 696 -19.94 -7.15 33.61
C PRO A 696 -20.39 -7.86 32.33
N GLY A 697 -20.10 -7.25 31.18
CA GLY A 697 -20.43 -7.74 29.85
C GLY A 697 -21.34 -6.80 29.05
N LEU A 698 -21.86 -7.32 27.93
CA LEU A 698 -22.73 -6.59 27.01
C LEU A 698 -24.15 -6.42 27.56
N SER A 699 -24.62 -5.18 27.53
CA SER A 699 -25.98 -4.79 27.91
C SER A 699 -26.62 -3.95 26.82
N ARG A 700 -27.92 -4.13 26.61
CA ARG A 700 -28.74 -3.28 25.75
C ARG A 700 -29.70 -2.48 26.61
N ILE A 701 -29.65 -1.16 26.51
CA ILE A 701 -30.69 -0.29 27.05
C ILE A 701 -31.72 0.02 25.97
N ARG A 702 -32.99 0.01 26.34
CA ARG A 702 -34.10 0.50 25.54
C ARG A 702 -34.78 1.63 26.28
N VAL A 703 -35.01 2.73 25.57
CA VAL A 703 -35.84 3.84 26.01
C VAL A 703 -37.11 3.80 25.16
N SER A 704 -38.25 3.62 25.82
CA SER A 704 -39.57 3.70 25.20
C SER A 704 -40.29 4.93 25.74
N VAL A 705 -40.81 5.75 24.84
CA VAL A 705 -41.57 6.94 25.17
C VAL A 705 -42.97 6.83 24.58
N THR A 706 -43.97 7.08 25.41
CA THR A 706 -45.38 7.17 25.00
C THR A 706 -45.89 8.56 25.33
N ASP A 707 -46.29 9.31 24.31
CA ASP A 707 -47.02 10.55 24.49
C ASP A 707 -48.44 10.20 24.97
N LEU A 708 -48.81 10.67 26.16
CA LEU A 708 -50.08 10.35 26.80
C LEU A 708 -51.24 11.19 26.26
N ASN A 709 -50.95 12.27 25.51
CA ASN A 709 -51.95 13.09 24.85
C ASN A 709 -52.31 12.53 23.47
N SER A 710 -51.31 12.12 22.68
CA SER A 710 -51.53 11.57 21.33
C SER A 710 -51.64 10.04 21.27
N LEU A 711 -51.22 9.35 22.35
CA LEU A 711 -51.06 7.89 22.43
C LEU A 711 -50.02 7.32 21.45
N GLN A 712 -49.25 8.17 20.76
CA GLN A 712 -48.12 7.73 19.96
C GLN A 712 -47.01 7.19 20.86
N SER A 713 -46.25 6.22 20.35
CA SER A 713 -45.09 5.67 21.05
C SER A 713 -43.89 5.56 20.12
N ALA A 714 -42.73 5.89 20.64
CA ALA A 714 -41.45 5.79 19.96
C ALA A 714 -40.44 5.07 20.86
N MET A 715 -39.49 4.37 20.26
CA MET A 715 -38.45 3.66 21.01
C MET A 715 -37.09 3.74 20.34
N ARG A 716 -36.06 3.74 21.17
CA ARG A 716 -34.65 3.70 20.77
C ARG A 716 -33.85 2.79 21.68
N THR A 717 -32.74 2.29 21.17
CA THR A 717 -31.87 1.36 21.89
C THR A 717 -30.41 1.72 21.70
N ALA A 718 -29.61 1.52 22.74
CA ALA A 718 -28.16 1.55 22.66
C ALA A 718 -27.57 0.28 23.29
N ILE A 719 -26.38 -0.09 22.85
CA ILE A 719 -25.62 -1.23 23.37
C ILE A 719 -24.34 -0.67 23.97
N PHE A 720 -23.99 -1.13 25.17
CA PHE A 720 -22.76 -0.76 25.87
C PHE A 720 -22.15 -1.97 26.58
N HIS A 721 -20.88 -1.84 26.93
CA HIS A 721 -20.11 -2.85 27.65
C HIS A 721 -19.80 -2.36 29.07
N VAL A 722 -19.97 -3.24 30.06
CA VAL A 722 -19.59 -2.97 31.45
C VAL A 722 -18.36 -3.80 31.81
N GLU A 723 -17.29 -3.12 32.21
CA GLU A 723 -16.01 -3.68 32.63
C GLU A 723 -15.91 -3.76 34.15
N LYS A 724 -15.13 -4.72 34.65
CA LYS A 724 -14.92 -4.95 36.08
C LYS A 724 -14.13 -3.83 36.75
#